data_AF-A0AAD5KDD0-F1
#
_entry.id   AF-A0AAD5KDD0-F1
#
_cell.length_a   1.000
_cell.length_b   1.000
_cell.length_c   1.000
_cell.angle_alpha   90.00
_cell.angle_beta   90.00
_cell.angle_gamma   90.00
#
_symmetry.space_group_name_H-M   'P 1'
#
loop_
_entity.id
_entity.type
_entity.pdbx_description
1 polymer ?
#
loop_
_entity_poly.entity_id
_entity_poly.type
_entity_poly.pdbx_seq_one_letter_code
_entity_poly.pdbx_strand_id
1 'polypeptide(L)'
;MEEHMDYDQLPRSTLIRMLQEHDAAQRVAGKDGIVMSYTGRTAPWQIIRQVKPKLSKIVKRHSAGDESHQAQNELWDGENLSTMVTLYKHRGQVDLIVTDPPYNTGEDFRYNDKWDKDPNDPDLGDLVPKDDGSRHSKWLKFMTPRIWMMREMLKPGGVIAICIDHRELYRLGMLMDEIFKEDNRIGIINWQKSYSPRSANKGISTATEYVLVYAKDSNRAKTRLMERTDAMNDRYQSEADNDPNEWKSGDASAPEYRKTGTFAIQSPFTGELYYPSGNPKSSHWRLESSEMKKLLESWGSSYVYRALDDECDAKAIVLKGCKFDGKNPILDDSLLLRKARKAALERLESGGWPTLYFGLTGETGPQLKRYLKDVKKGKVPMTYWADEDYEVPLDIGTQSWDHEESGHSQTGVSELDAVVGKGHDFKTVKPLRLIKKIIQIWCKSDGVVLDPFAGSGTTGHAVIELNKDSGANRRFILIEQGNTDKGDHYARTLTAERLKRVVTGDWASGNRDPLPSGFRFIELRRERIDAEAVNALAREEMIDLLLTSYWDKNEKAKSYLRRLPAGSHRHLFAVNPKDEGFFLIWDAPDQKSALNREAFKRIVEEAKAANLATRYHVYASLAPYTGTGIEFYKIPDSVLEHIGFNPRSDAYNNENTEEQTDA
;
A
#
# COMPACT_ATOMS: atom_id res chain seq x y z
N MET A 1 35.03 20.18 -4.50
CA MET A 1 36.08 19.35 -3.91
C MET A 1 35.66 19.07 -2.48
N GLU A 2 35.11 17.90 -2.19
CA GLU A 2 35.21 17.39 -0.82
C GLU A 2 36.63 16.84 -0.71
N GLU A 3 37.46 17.48 0.11
CA GLU A 3 38.73 16.93 0.51
C GLU A 3 38.46 15.53 1.08
N HIS A 4 39.12 14.51 0.53
CA HIS A 4 39.25 13.24 1.23
C HIS A 4 39.93 13.56 2.55
N MET A 5 39.15 13.66 3.62
CA MET A 5 39.63 13.93 4.95
C MET A 5 40.50 12.74 5.35
N ASP A 6 41.81 12.97 5.35
CA ASP A 6 42.80 11.95 5.69
C ASP A 6 42.72 11.67 7.19
N TYR A 7 42.03 10.59 7.55
CA TYR A 7 41.80 10.21 8.95
C TYR A 7 43.11 9.94 9.69
N ASP A 8 44.19 9.61 8.99
CA ASP A 8 45.51 9.38 9.58
C ASP A 8 46.19 10.68 10.04
N GLN A 9 45.73 11.83 9.55
CA GLN A 9 46.22 13.17 9.94
C GLN A 9 45.42 13.77 11.10
N LEU A 10 44.31 13.15 11.52
CA LEU A 10 43.45 13.69 12.58
C LEU A 10 43.94 13.29 13.97
N PRO A 11 43.94 14.22 14.95
CA PRO A 11 44.23 13.87 16.33
C PRO A 11 43.27 12.79 16.85
N ARG A 12 43.79 11.84 17.64
CA ARG A 12 43.00 10.76 18.25
C ARG A 12 41.74 11.27 18.98
N SER A 13 41.82 12.43 19.64
CA SER A 13 40.68 13.06 20.31
C SER A 13 39.58 13.50 19.33
N THR A 14 39.95 14.00 18.16
CA THR A 14 39.01 14.41 17.10
C THR A 14 38.34 13.18 16.50
N LEU A 15 39.11 12.11 16.23
CA LEU A 15 38.57 10.84 15.76
C LEU A 15 37.57 10.23 16.77
N ILE A 16 37.91 10.24 18.07
CA ILE A 16 37.00 9.76 19.13
C ILE A 16 35.73 10.60 19.18
N ARG A 17 35.83 11.94 19.08
CA ARG A 17 34.65 12.82 19.06
C ARG A 17 33.75 12.54 17.85
N MET A 18 34.32 12.41 16.66
CA MET A 18 33.56 12.11 15.44
C MET A 18 32.88 10.74 15.52
N LEU A 19 33.54 9.73 16.10
CA LEU A 19 32.93 8.43 16.37
C LEU A 19 31.77 8.54 17.38
N GLN A 20 31.95 9.31 18.46
CA GLN A 20 30.89 9.52 19.45
C GLN A 20 29.69 10.26 18.87
N GLU A 21 29.92 11.27 18.02
CA GLU A 21 28.87 12.00 17.30
C GLU A 21 28.12 11.09 16.31
N HIS A 22 28.86 10.29 15.55
CA HIS A 22 28.29 9.29 14.64
C HIS A 22 27.46 8.24 15.40
N ASP A 23 27.99 7.68 16.49
CA ASP A 23 27.27 6.71 17.32
C ASP A 23 26.04 7.32 17.99
N ALA A 24 26.12 8.57 18.44
CA ALA A 24 24.96 9.28 18.98
C ALA A 24 23.89 9.49 17.89
N ALA A 25 24.29 9.90 16.68
CA ALA A 25 23.37 10.05 15.55
C ALA A 25 22.72 8.71 15.16
N GLN A 26 23.47 7.61 15.16
CA GLN A 26 22.93 6.28 14.92
C GLN A 26 21.97 5.81 16.03
N ARG A 27 22.28 6.08 17.30
CA ARG A 27 21.36 5.77 18.42
C ARG A 27 20.07 6.57 18.35
N VAL A 28 20.15 7.84 17.95
CA VAL A 28 18.96 8.68 17.73
C VAL A 28 18.14 8.16 16.55
N ALA A 29 18.79 7.85 15.42
CA ALA A 29 18.12 7.31 14.24
C ALA A 29 17.48 5.93 14.49
N GLY A 30 18.12 5.09 15.30
CA GLY A 30 17.63 3.76 15.68
C GLY A 30 16.64 3.74 16.85
N LYS A 31 16.34 4.90 17.45
CA LYS A 31 15.38 4.99 18.56
C LYS A 31 13.98 4.52 18.13
N ASP A 32 13.63 4.73 16.86
CA ASP A 32 12.32 4.41 16.28
C ASP A 32 12.41 3.33 15.17
N GLY A 33 13.37 2.39 15.26
CA GLY A 33 13.43 1.23 14.36
C GLY A 33 14.85 0.79 13.95
N ILE A 34 14.92 0.01 12.87
CA ILE A 34 16.19 -0.54 12.35
C ILE A 34 16.90 0.51 11.51
N VAL A 35 18.24 0.54 11.62
CA VAL A 35 19.14 1.38 10.82
C VAL A 35 20.12 0.47 10.10
N MET A 36 20.06 0.41 8.77
CA MET A 36 20.95 -0.43 7.96
C MET A 36 22.29 0.28 7.71
N SER A 37 23.42 -0.37 7.95
CA SER A 37 24.74 0.18 7.62
C SER A 37 25.34 -0.52 6.40
N TYR A 38 25.89 0.25 5.46
CA TYR A 38 26.61 -0.26 4.28
C TYR A 38 27.58 0.79 3.72
N THR A 39 28.58 0.35 2.95
CA THR A 39 29.64 1.21 2.40
C THR A 39 29.07 2.30 1.49
N GLY A 40 29.47 3.56 1.76
CA GLY A 40 29.01 4.73 1.01
C GLY A 40 27.54 5.06 1.22
N ARG A 41 26.95 4.65 2.36
CA ARG A 41 25.61 5.06 2.74
C ARG A 41 25.57 6.57 2.96
N THR A 42 24.73 7.22 2.18
CA THR A 42 24.33 8.62 2.37
C THR A 42 22.85 8.63 2.73
N ALA A 43 22.44 9.55 3.59
CA ALA A 43 21.04 9.62 3.96
C ALA A 43 20.18 9.94 2.72
N PRO A 44 19.06 9.22 2.48
CA PRO A 44 18.27 9.37 1.26
C PRO A 44 17.82 10.81 1.01
N TRP A 45 17.45 11.53 2.07
CA TRP A 45 17.03 12.93 1.97
C TRP A 45 18.15 13.87 1.50
N GLN A 46 19.43 13.54 1.72
CA GLN A 46 20.55 14.35 1.23
C GLN A 46 20.69 14.20 -0.28
N ILE A 47 20.62 12.97 -0.79
CA ILE A 47 20.72 12.70 -2.24
C ILE A 47 19.55 13.37 -2.97
N ILE A 48 18.32 13.18 -2.47
CA ILE A 48 17.12 13.68 -3.14
C ILE A 48 17.10 15.20 -3.26
N ARG A 49 17.60 15.92 -2.25
CA ARG A 49 17.69 17.39 -2.29
C ARG A 49 18.64 17.92 -3.35
N GLN A 50 19.64 17.11 -3.71
CA GLN A 50 20.59 17.48 -4.74
C GLN A 50 20.04 17.19 -6.14
N VAL A 51 19.09 16.27 -6.29
CA VAL A 51 18.44 15.97 -7.57
C VAL A 51 17.52 17.12 -7.97
N LYS A 52 17.70 17.64 -9.17
CA LYS A 52 16.97 18.79 -9.71
C LYS A 52 15.91 18.35 -10.71
N PRO A 53 14.70 18.94 -10.68
CA PRO A 53 13.69 18.75 -11.71
C PRO A 53 14.23 19.09 -13.11
N LYS A 54 13.88 18.26 -14.08
CA LYS A 54 14.32 18.40 -15.48
C LYS A 54 13.15 18.79 -16.38
N LEU A 55 13.43 19.56 -17.43
CA LEU A 55 12.44 19.92 -18.45
C LEU A 55 11.90 18.66 -19.13
N SER A 56 10.64 18.71 -19.58
CA SER A 56 10.00 17.58 -20.25
C SER A 56 9.24 18.00 -21.49
N LYS A 57 8.98 17.05 -22.40
CA LYS A 57 8.22 17.31 -23.63
C LYS A 57 7.30 16.14 -23.95
N ILE A 58 6.04 16.43 -24.27
CA ILE A 58 5.10 15.44 -24.80
C ILE A 58 5.49 15.08 -26.24
N VAL A 59 5.61 13.78 -26.52
CA VAL A 59 5.98 13.24 -27.84
C VAL A 59 4.77 12.54 -28.46
N LYS A 60 3.94 13.32 -29.18
CA LYS A 60 2.65 12.88 -29.74
C LYS A 60 2.70 11.57 -30.54
N ARG A 61 3.80 11.29 -31.26
CA ARG A 61 3.94 10.06 -32.08
C ARG A 61 3.90 8.77 -31.26
N HIS A 62 4.27 8.82 -29.99
CA HIS A 62 4.27 7.68 -29.05
C HIS A 62 3.11 7.72 -28.07
N SER A 63 2.28 8.76 -28.10
CA SER A 63 1.02 8.82 -27.35
C SER A 63 -0.08 8.03 -28.07
N ALA A 64 -1.10 7.59 -27.33
CA ALA A 64 -2.27 6.91 -27.88
C ALA A 64 -3.56 7.37 -27.20
N GLY A 65 -4.70 7.20 -27.89
CA GLY A 65 -6.02 7.67 -27.45
C GLY A 65 -6.32 9.12 -27.90
N ASP A 66 -7.55 9.56 -27.68
CA ASP A 66 -7.97 10.95 -27.86
C ASP A 66 -7.44 11.85 -26.72
N GLU A 67 -7.59 13.16 -26.88
CA GLU A 67 -7.00 14.14 -25.95
C GLU A 67 -7.54 14.00 -24.52
N SER A 68 -8.82 13.62 -24.38
CA SER A 68 -9.47 13.45 -23.08
C SER A 68 -8.92 12.24 -22.31
N HIS A 69 -8.71 11.10 -22.98
CA HIS A 69 -8.10 9.92 -22.35
C HIS A 69 -6.58 10.08 -22.18
N GLN A 70 -5.89 10.75 -23.11
CA GLN A 70 -4.47 11.05 -22.98
C GLN A 70 -4.13 11.84 -21.71
N ALA A 71 -5.02 12.73 -21.28
CA ALA A 71 -4.83 13.53 -20.05
C ALA A 71 -4.87 12.69 -18.76
N GLN A 72 -5.31 11.43 -18.82
CA GLN A 72 -5.52 10.61 -17.63
C GLN A 72 -4.29 9.78 -17.25
N ASN A 73 -3.43 9.45 -18.21
CA ASN A 73 -2.30 8.53 -18.00
C ASN A 73 -1.01 9.05 -18.61
N GLU A 74 0.10 8.74 -17.96
CA GLU A 74 1.43 9.24 -18.32
C GLU A 74 2.45 8.10 -18.42
N LEU A 75 3.23 8.09 -19.49
CA LEU A 75 4.42 7.25 -19.67
C LEU A 75 5.62 8.16 -19.88
N TRP A 76 6.55 8.13 -18.94
CA TRP A 76 7.75 8.96 -18.92
C TRP A 76 8.97 8.17 -19.40
N ASP A 77 9.69 8.74 -20.37
CA ASP A 77 11.01 8.30 -20.82
C ASP A 77 12.09 9.11 -20.12
N GLY A 78 12.73 8.49 -19.14
CA GLY A 78 13.76 9.13 -18.33
C GLY A 78 14.26 8.26 -17.19
N GLU A 79 15.39 8.68 -16.61
CA GLU A 79 15.92 8.08 -15.37
C GLU A 79 14.89 8.28 -14.25
N ASN A 80 14.57 7.21 -13.53
CA ASN A 80 13.38 7.17 -12.69
C ASN A 80 13.47 8.04 -11.44
N LEU A 81 14.63 8.20 -10.81
CA LEU A 81 14.80 9.12 -9.67
C LEU A 81 14.56 10.57 -10.11
N SER A 82 15.22 10.99 -11.19
CA SER A 82 15.06 12.32 -11.79
C SER A 82 13.62 12.59 -12.21
N THR A 83 12.98 11.61 -12.84
CA THR A 83 11.58 11.71 -13.27
C THR A 83 10.63 11.87 -12.08
N MET A 84 10.79 11.06 -11.03
CA MET A 84 9.96 11.19 -9.82
C MET A 84 10.16 12.54 -9.12
N VAL A 85 11.37 13.12 -9.16
CA VAL A 85 11.63 14.49 -8.68
C VAL A 85 10.92 15.53 -9.53
N THR A 86 10.95 15.40 -10.86
CA THR A 86 10.19 16.26 -11.78
C THR A 86 8.68 16.15 -11.55
N LEU A 87 8.19 14.99 -11.12
CA LEU A 87 6.81 14.74 -10.73
C LEU A 87 6.46 15.28 -9.32
N TYR A 88 7.14 16.32 -8.83
CA TYR A 88 6.94 16.89 -7.49
C TYR A 88 5.47 17.23 -7.20
N LYS A 89 4.68 17.61 -8.21
CA LYS A 89 3.24 17.88 -8.07
C LYS A 89 2.43 16.64 -7.68
N HIS A 90 2.89 15.43 -8.02
CA HIS A 90 2.23 14.17 -7.69
C HIS A 90 2.62 13.64 -6.28
N ARG A 91 3.47 14.36 -5.54
CA ARG A 91 3.82 13.99 -4.16
C ARG A 91 2.56 13.90 -3.28
N GLY A 92 2.45 12.84 -2.51
CA GLY A 92 1.29 12.57 -1.65
C GLY A 92 -0.01 12.26 -2.41
N GLN A 93 0.02 11.99 -3.72
CA GLN A 93 -1.20 11.75 -4.53
C GLN A 93 -1.36 10.30 -5.02
N VAL A 94 -0.30 9.49 -4.95
CA VAL A 94 -0.30 8.09 -5.44
C VAL A 94 -1.01 7.18 -4.45
N ASP A 95 -1.92 6.33 -4.92
CA ASP A 95 -2.64 5.36 -4.07
C ASP A 95 -1.87 4.04 -3.97
N LEU A 96 -1.28 3.59 -5.08
CA LEU A 96 -0.55 2.33 -5.15
C LEU A 96 0.73 2.50 -5.97
N ILE A 97 1.84 1.99 -5.45
CA ILE A 97 3.07 1.75 -6.22
C ILE A 97 3.19 0.25 -6.43
N VAL A 98 3.26 -0.18 -7.68
CA VAL A 98 3.60 -1.57 -8.03
C VAL A 98 4.83 -1.50 -8.88
N THR A 99 5.89 -2.22 -8.49
CA THR A 99 7.17 -2.06 -9.17
C THR A 99 8.01 -3.32 -9.16
N ASP A 100 8.82 -3.48 -10.20
CA ASP A 100 9.70 -4.62 -10.44
C ASP A 100 11.14 -4.14 -10.68
N PRO A 101 11.86 -3.75 -9.61
CA PRO A 101 13.24 -3.28 -9.72
C PRO A 101 14.19 -4.41 -10.17
N PRO A 102 15.43 -4.08 -10.60
CA PRO A 102 16.42 -5.10 -10.92
C PRO A 102 16.77 -6.00 -9.72
N TYR A 103 17.01 -7.29 -9.97
CA TYR A 103 17.22 -8.32 -8.92
C TYR A 103 18.68 -8.57 -8.57
N ASN A 104 19.60 -7.75 -9.11
CA ASN A 104 21.03 -7.88 -8.95
C ASN A 104 21.58 -9.26 -9.42
N THR A 105 21.12 -9.69 -10.59
CA THR A 105 21.57 -10.93 -11.25
C THR A 105 22.95 -10.78 -11.89
N GLY A 106 23.38 -9.54 -12.15
CA GLY A 106 24.64 -9.18 -12.81
C GLY A 106 24.48 -8.74 -14.27
N GLU A 107 23.25 -8.76 -14.80
CA GLU A 107 22.93 -8.35 -16.17
C GLU A 107 21.73 -7.38 -16.23
N ASP A 108 21.22 -6.95 -15.09
CA ASP A 108 19.90 -6.34 -14.94
C ASP A 108 19.91 -4.85 -14.56
N PHE A 109 21.03 -4.30 -14.08
CA PHE A 109 21.11 -2.87 -13.80
C PHE A 109 22.48 -2.26 -14.03
N ARG A 110 22.46 -0.95 -14.28
CA ARG A 110 23.63 -0.09 -14.41
C ARG A 110 23.76 0.82 -13.20
N TYR A 111 25.00 1.15 -12.84
CA TYR A 111 25.28 2.08 -11.76
C TYR A 111 26.38 3.05 -12.17
N ASN A 112 26.13 4.34 -11.96
CA ASN A 112 27.11 5.39 -12.16
C ASN A 112 27.69 5.83 -10.81
N ASP A 113 28.97 5.54 -10.57
CA ASP A 113 29.65 5.94 -9.32
C ASP A 113 29.71 7.48 -9.15
N LYS A 114 29.56 8.26 -10.24
CA LYS A 114 29.48 9.73 -10.15
C LYS A 114 28.22 10.20 -9.44
N TRP A 115 27.15 9.41 -9.40
CA TRP A 115 25.92 9.74 -8.66
C TRP A 115 26.15 9.89 -7.16
N ASP A 116 27.23 9.33 -6.61
CA ASP A 116 27.63 9.53 -5.22
C ASP A 116 28.01 11.01 -4.94
N LYS A 117 28.43 11.76 -5.96
CA LYS A 117 28.88 13.16 -5.87
C LYS A 117 27.94 14.14 -6.57
N ASP A 118 27.44 13.76 -7.74
CA ASP A 118 26.44 14.51 -8.50
C ASP A 118 25.30 13.59 -8.93
N PRO A 119 24.19 13.55 -8.18
CA PRO A 119 23.07 12.68 -8.52
C PRO A 119 22.27 13.17 -9.75
N ASN A 120 22.65 14.28 -10.38
CA ASN A 120 22.06 14.76 -11.62
C ASN A 120 22.79 14.30 -12.88
N ASP A 121 23.96 13.66 -12.72
CA ASP A 121 24.80 13.23 -13.83
C ASP A 121 23.96 12.38 -14.81
N PRO A 122 23.89 12.78 -16.10
CA PRO A 122 23.01 12.14 -17.08
C PRO A 122 23.52 10.77 -17.55
N ASP A 123 24.75 10.40 -17.19
CA ASP A 123 25.36 9.12 -17.54
C ASP A 123 24.73 7.98 -16.72
N LEU A 124 24.41 6.90 -17.42
CA LEU A 124 23.81 5.68 -16.87
C LEU A 124 24.83 4.83 -16.12
N GLY A 125 26.11 5.04 -16.40
CA GLY A 125 27.19 4.20 -15.93
C GLY A 125 27.18 2.81 -16.56
N ASP A 126 28.00 1.95 -15.97
CA ASP A 126 28.27 0.62 -16.49
C ASP A 126 27.34 -0.43 -15.88
N LEU A 127 27.18 -1.52 -16.61
CA LEU A 127 26.48 -2.71 -16.12
C LEU A 127 27.25 -3.26 -14.91
N VAL A 128 26.57 -3.51 -13.80
CA VAL A 128 27.20 -4.06 -12.59
C VAL A 128 27.31 -5.58 -12.74
N PRO A 129 28.52 -6.16 -12.90
CA PRO A 129 28.66 -7.57 -13.18
C PRO A 129 28.52 -8.41 -11.90
N LYS A 130 28.28 -9.72 -12.08
CA LYS A 130 28.01 -10.66 -10.98
C LYS A 130 29.17 -10.79 -9.99
N ASP A 131 30.40 -10.62 -10.46
CA ASP A 131 31.66 -10.74 -9.72
C ASP A 131 32.11 -9.43 -9.05
N ASP A 132 31.38 -8.33 -9.24
CA ASP A 132 31.64 -7.07 -8.52
C ASP A 132 31.35 -7.26 -7.02
N GLY A 133 32.41 -7.22 -6.20
CA GLY A 133 32.31 -7.35 -4.75
C GLY A 133 31.50 -6.26 -4.07
N SER A 134 31.28 -5.12 -4.73
CA SER A 134 30.49 -3.98 -4.26
C SER A 134 29.04 -3.98 -4.79
N ARG A 135 28.63 -4.97 -5.59
CA ARG A 135 27.32 -4.97 -6.27
C ARG A 135 26.14 -4.75 -5.34
N HIS A 136 26.18 -5.29 -4.13
CA HIS A 136 25.09 -5.17 -3.15
C HIS A 136 25.00 -3.75 -2.58
N SER A 137 26.15 -3.11 -2.32
CA SER A 137 26.20 -1.72 -1.89
C SER A 137 25.78 -0.78 -3.02
N LYS A 138 26.21 -1.04 -4.27
CA LYS A 138 25.74 -0.28 -5.45
C LYS A 138 24.23 -0.40 -5.64
N TRP A 139 23.68 -1.60 -5.51
CA TRP A 139 22.23 -1.83 -5.58
C TRP A 139 21.48 -1.09 -4.46
N LEU A 140 22.00 -1.08 -3.23
CA LEU A 140 21.40 -0.32 -2.13
C LEU A 140 21.47 1.19 -2.36
N LYS A 141 22.62 1.73 -2.81
CA LYS A 141 22.77 3.16 -3.17
C LYS A 141 21.82 3.55 -4.29
N PHE A 142 21.58 2.65 -5.24
CA PHE A 142 20.59 2.82 -6.30
C PHE A 142 19.15 2.83 -5.75
N MET A 143 18.77 1.83 -4.95
CA MET A 143 17.38 1.67 -4.50
C MET A 143 16.97 2.64 -3.39
N THR A 144 17.88 3.02 -2.50
CA THR A 144 17.59 3.86 -1.31
C THR A 144 16.91 5.19 -1.65
N PRO A 145 17.47 6.06 -2.53
CA PRO A 145 16.81 7.32 -2.88
C PRO A 145 15.50 7.11 -3.66
N ARG A 146 15.41 6.02 -4.44
CA ARG A 146 14.20 5.70 -5.22
C ARG A 146 13.05 5.27 -4.32
N ILE A 147 13.29 4.38 -3.37
CA ILE A 147 12.28 3.92 -2.39
C ILE A 147 11.82 5.08 -1.50
N TRP A 148 12.75 5.95 -1.09
CA TRP A 148 12.37 7.15 -0.35
C TRP A 148 11.44 8.06 -1.18
N MET A 149 11.78 8.33 -2.44
CA MET A 149 10.92 9.13 -3.30
C MET A 149 9.55 8.48 -3.52
N MET A 150 9.51 7.16 -3.74
CA MET A 150 8.27 6.39 -3.81
C MET A 150 7.41 6.58 -2.56
N ARG A 151 8.01 6.52 -1.35
CA ARG A 151 7.30 6.82 -0.09
C ARG A 151 6.72 8.24 -0.07
N GLU A 152 7.45 9.23 -0.56
CA GLU A 152 6.96 10.62 -0.63
C GLU A 152 5.83 10.81 -1.64
N MET A 153 5.82 10.03 -2.73
CA MET A 153 4.75 10.04 -3.71
C MET A 153 3.44 9.44 -3.20
N LEU A 154 3.52 8.47 -2.29
CA LEU A 154 2.33 7.83 -1.71
C LEU A 154 1.49 8.79 -0.87
N LYS A 155 0.16 8.70 -1.04
CA LYS A 155 -0.83 9.17 -0.07
C LYS A 155 -0.57 8.53 1.28
N PRO A 156 -1.02 9.14 2.39
CA PRO A 156 -0.83 8.55 3.72
C PRO A 156 -1.37 7.11 3.86
N GLY A 157 -2.52 6.78 3.25
CA GLY A 157 -3.05 5.42 3.22
C GLY A 157 -2.62 4.60 1.98
N GLY A 158 -1.64 5.08 1.22
CA GLY A 158 -1.15 4.44 0.01
C GLY A 158 -0.28 3.23 0.33
N VAL A 159 -0.18 2.31 -0.64
CA VAL A 159 0.53 1.04 -0.50
C VAL A 159 1.61 0.92 -1.57
N ILE A 160 2.74 0.31 -1.24
CA ILE A 160 3.79 -0.07 -2.17
C ILE A 160 3.93 -1.60 -2.17
N ALA A 161 4.00 -2.18 -3.38
CA ALA A 161 4.22 -3.59 -3.64
C ALA A 161 5.44 -3.74 -4.56
N ILE A 162 6.54 -4.28 -4.03
CA ILE A 162 7.82 -4.43 -4.74
C ILE A 162 8.09 -5.90 -5.03
N CYS A 163 8.18 -6.27 -6.31
CA CYS A 163 8.59 -7.60 -6.72
C CYS A 163 10.10 -7.78 -6.54
N ILE A 164 10.53 -8.92 -6.00
CA ILE A 164 11.94 -9.22 -5.78
C ILE A 164 12.18 -10.73 -5.76
N ASP A 165 13.40 -11.17 -6.01
CA ASP A 165 13.83 -12.54 -5.76
C ASP A 165 14.57 -12.70 -4.42
N HIS A 166 14.99 -13.93 -4.11
CA HIS A 166 15.70 -14.26 -2.88
C HIS A 166 17.07 -13.58 -2.71
N ARG A 167 17.70 -13.05 -3.78
CA ARG A 167 19.07 -12.50 -3.71
C ARG A 167 19.12 -11.21 -2.91
N GLU A 168 18.13 -10.35 -3.13
CA GLU A 168 18.02 -9.04 -2.48
C GLU A 168 16.83 -8.92 -1.53
N LEU A 169 16.00 -9.97 -1.39
CA LEU A 169 14.86 -10.02 -0.46
C LEU A 169 15.18 -9.43 0.92
N TYR A 170 16.24 -9.90 1.57
CA TYR A 170 16.58 -9.45 2.94
C TYR A 170 17.11 -8.02 2.97
N ARG A 171 17.93 -7.61 1.99
CA ARG A 171 18.47 -6.24 1.93
C ARG A 171 17.37 -5.24 1.63
N LEU A 172 16.49 -5.57 0.70
CA LEU A 172 15.28 -4.81 0.44
C LEU A 172 14.39 -4.77 1.69
N GLY A 173 14.16 -5.89 2.35
CA GLY A 173 13.34 -5.97 3.56
C GLY A 173 13.82 -5.02 4.66
N MET A 174 15.12 -5.04 4.97
CA MET A 174 15.73 -4.13 5.95
C MET A 174 15.64 -2.66 5.52
N LEU A 175 15.86 -2.36 4.23
CA LEU A 175 15.73 -1.01 3.71
C LEU A 175 14.29 -0.50 3.78
N MET A 176 13.31 -1.37 3.51
CA MET A 176 11.90 -1.06 3.65
C MET A 176 11.52 -0.84 5.13
N ASP A 177 12.03 -1.64 6.06
CA ASP A 177 11.81 -1.41 7.50
C ASP A 177 12.39 -0.09 7.99
N GLU A 178 13.56 0.30 7.50
CA GLU A 178 14.16 1.59 7.85
C GLU A 178 13.29 2.76 7.35
N ILE A 179 12.83 2.71 6.09
CA ILE A 179 12.13 3.81 5.42
C ILE A 179 10.64 3.86 5.77
N PHE A 180 9.96 2.71 5.77
CA PHE A 180 8.52 2.60 6.02
C PHE A 180 8.17 2.26 7.47
N LYS A 181 9.12 1.80 8.29
CA LYS A 181 8.89 1.22 9.62
C LYS A 181 8.23 -0.17 9.54
N GLU A 182 8.71 -1.08 10.38
CA GLU A 182 8.27 -2.48 10.38
C GLU A 182 6.75 -2.62 10.63
N ASP A 183 6.18 -1.80 11.51
CA ASP A 183 4.73 -1.77 11.82
C ASP A 183 3.84 -1.45 10.61
N ASN A 184 4.43 -0.90 9.55
CA ASN A 184 3.72 -0.59 8.30
C ASN A 184 3.83 -1.71 7.25
N ARG A 185 4.51 -2.82 7.57
CA ARG A 185 4.55 -4.01 6.71
C ARG A 185 3.17 -4.67 6.69
N ILE A 186 2.54 -4.72 5.53
CA ILE A 186 1.26 -5.42 5.34
C ILE A 186 1.50 -6.92 5.21
N GLY A 187 2.54 -7.32 4.50
CA GLY A 187 2.88 -8.72 4.31
C GLY A 187 3.96 -8.95 3.26
N ILE A 188 4.44 -10.19 3.19
CA ILE A 188 5.33 -10.67 2.15
C ILE A 188 4.56 -11.73 1.39
N ILE A 189 4.35 -11.50 0.10
CA ILE A 189 3.63 -12.43 -0.75
C ILE A 189 4.65 -13.33 -1.46
N ASN A 190 4.46 -14.64 -1.37
CA ASN A 190 5.24 -15.61 -2.13
C ASN A 190 4.56 -15.87 -3.47
N TRP A 191 5.27 -15.70 -4.59
CA TRP A 191 4.78 -15.97 -5.95
C TRP A 191 5.57 -17.09 -6.61
N GLN A 192 4.93 -18.21 -6.95
CA GLN A 192 5.56 -19.30 -7.70
C GLN A 192 5.72 -18.92 -9.17
N LYS A 193 6.96 -18.77 -9.62
CA LYS A 193 7.31 -18.31 -10.95
C LYS A 193 7.43 -19.41 -12.00
N SER A 194 7.59 -20.67 -11.58
CA SER A 194 7.93 -21.82 -12.43
C SER A 194 7.08 -23.05 -12.10
N TYR A 195 6.62 -23.73 -13.15
CA TYR A 195 5.74 -24.91 -13.11
C TYR A 195 6.45 -26.18 -12.65
N SER A 196 7.67 -26.42 -13.13
CA SER A 196 8.41 -27.66 -12.82
C SER A 196 9.75 -27.39 -12.13
N PRO A 197 10.14 -28.20 -11.13
CA PRO A 197 11.50 -28.18 -10.59
C PRO A 197 12.50 -28.40 -11.72
N ARG A 198 13.53 -27.56 -11.80
CA ARG A 198 14.60 -27.80 -12.78
C ARG A 198 15.44 -28.97 -12.27
N SER A 199 15.25 -30.14 -12.89
CA SER A 199 15.98 -31.39 -12.58
C SER A 199 17.51 -31.29 -12.70
N ALA A 200 18.01 -30.22 -13.33
CA ALA A 200 19.44 -29.96 -13.51
C ALA A 200 20.15 -29.37 -12.28
N ASN A 201 19.43 -28.95 -11.24
CA ASN A 201 20.04 -28.40 -10.03
C ASN A 201 20.43 -29.53 -9.05
N LYS A 202 21.71 -29.62 -8.69
CA LYS A 202 22.21 -30.52 -7.62
C LYS A 202 21.81 -30.06 -6.19
N GLY A 203 20.75 -29.27 -6.04
CA GLY A 203 20.31 -28.65 -4.77
C GLY A 203 18.83 -28.20 -4.82
N ILE A 204 18.38 -27.43 -3.81
CA ILE A 204 16.98 -26.96 -3.72
C ILE A 204 16.65 -26.07 -4.93
N SER A 205 15.63 -26.47 -5.71
CA SER A 205 15.15 -25.68 -6.85
C SER A 205 14.30 -24.52 -6.35
N THR A 206 14.78 -23.28 -6.51
CA THR A 206 14.00 -22.07 -6.19
C THR A 206 12.92 -21.83 -7.25
N ALA A 207 11.66 -22.13 -6.91
CA ALA A 207 10.50 -21.90 -7.77
C ALA A 207 9.73 -20.60 -7.44
N THR A 208 10.14 -19.87 -6.39
CA THR A 208 9.42 -18.69 -5.88
C THR A 208 10.18 -17.38 -6.08
N GLU A 209 9.41 -16.32 -6.27
CA GLU A 209 9.73 -14.91 -6.14
C GLU A 209 8.83 -14.30 -5.06
N TYR A 210 9.08 -13.06 -4.68
CA TYR A 210 8.43 -12.41 -3.55
C TYR A 210 7.85 -11.05 -3.96
N VAL A 211 6.77 -10.64 -3.31
CA VAL A 211 6.26 -9.25 -3.37
C VAL A 211 6.19 -8.70 -1.95
N LEU A 212 7.04 -7.72 -1.65
CA LEU A 212 7.03 -7.05 -0.34
C LEU A 212 5.98 -5.94 -0.38
N VAL A 213 5.04 -5.98 0.57
CA VAL A 213 3.95 -5.02 0.63
C VAL A 213 4.02 -4.20 1.91
N TYR A 214 4.13 -2.88 1.76
CA TYR A 214 4.15 -1.91 2.84
C TYR A 214 3.10 -0.83 2.62
N ALA A 215 2.48 -0.36 3.69
CA ALA A 215 1.70 0.87 3.71
C ALA A 215 2.62 2.06 4.00
N LYS A 216 2.24 3.27 3.58
CA LYS A 216 2.83 4.49 4.14
C LYS A 216 2.41 4.71 5.61
N ASP A 217 1.17 4.34 5.93
CA ASP A 217 0.60 4.27 7.28
C ASP A 217 -0.43 3.13 7.30
N SER A 218 -0.11 2.04 8.01
CA SER A 218 -0.94 0.83 8.08
C SER A 218 -2.29 1.06 8.74
N ASN A 219 -2.41 2.06 9.62
CA ASN A 219 -3.70 2.42 10.24
C ASN A 219 -4.67 3.07 9.24
N ARG A 220 -4.14 3.62 8.14
CA ARG A 220 -4.92 4.33 7.11
C ARG A 220 -5.10 3.52 5.83
N ALA A 221 -4.22 2.56 5.58
CA ALA A 221 -4.31 1.68 4.43
C ALA A 221 -5.56 0.78 4.54
N LYS A 222 -6.21 0.53 3.40
CA LYS A 222 -7.38 -0.35 3.32
C LYS A 222 -7.12 -1.46 2.32
N THR A 223 -7.13 -2.70 2.81
CA THR A 223 -7.08 -3.90 1.97
C THR A 223 -8.50 -4.29 1.56
N ARG A 224 -8.76 -4.31 0.24
CA ARG A 224 -10.07 -4.70 -0.30
C ARG A 224 -10.24 -6.21 -0.30
N LEU A 225 -11.50 -6.65 -0.23
CA LEU A 225 -11.85 -8.04 -0.44
C LEU A 225 -11.83 -8.36 -1.93
N MET A 226 -11.35 -9.54 -2.28
CA MET A 226 -11.41 -10.09 -3.63
C MET A 226 -12.76 -10.77 -3.88
N GLU A 227 -13.13 -10.99 -5.14
CA GLU A 227 -14.38 -11.69 -5.47
C GLU A 227 -14.37 -13.14 -4.99
N ARG A 228 -15.56 -13.67 -4.69
CA ARG A 228 -15.74 -15.09 -4.32
C ARG A 228 -15.81 -15.92 -5.59
N THR A 229 -15.28 -17.13 -5.57
CA THR A 229 -15.43 -18.08 -6.68
C THR A 229 -16.78 -18.77 -6.61
N ASP A 230 -17.26 -19.29 -7.76
CA ASP A 230 -18.51 -20.04 -7.85
C ASP A 230 -18.49 -21.27 -6.95
N ALA A 231 -17.39 -22.03 -6.94
CA ALA A 231 -17.18 -23.17 -6.04
C ALA A 231 -17.29 -22.82 -4.53
N MET A 232 -17.05 -21.57 -4.13
CA MET A 232 -17.26 -21.14 -2.74
C MET A 232 -18.73 -20.80 -2.44
N ASN A 233 -19.50 -20.47 -3.45
CA ASN A 233 -20.94 -20.22 -3.36
C ASN A 233 -21.71 -21.54 -3.44
N ASP A 234 -21.26 -22.52 -4.24
CA ASP A 234 -21.86 -23.86 -4.37
C ASP A 234 -21.87 -24.67 -3.06
N ARG A 235 -21.07 -24.27 -2.07
CA ARG A 235 -21.09 -24.84 -0.71
C ARG A 235 -22.34 -24.43 0.10
N TYR A 236 -23.12 -23.46 -0.37
CA TYR A 236 -24.38 -23.05 0.24
C TYR A 236 -25.52 -23.74 -0.52
N GLN A 237 -26.34 -24.48 0.20
CA GLN A 237 -27.41 -25.31 -0.37
C GLN A 237 -28.67 -25.12 0.48
N SER A 238 -29.83 -25.26 -0.15
CA SER A 238 -31.15 -25.21 0.52
C SER A 238 -31.88 -26.55 0.50
N GLU A 239 -31.40 -27.53 -0.27
CA GLU A 239 -32.10 -28.80 -0.51
C GLU A 239 -32.29 -29.66 0.74
N ALA A 240 -31.45 -29.46 1.77
CA ALA A 240 -31.52 -30.21 3.01
C ALA A 240 -32.83 -29.98 3.80
N ASP A 241 -33.43 -28.80 3.66
CA ASP A 241 -34.63 -28.44 4.44
C ASP A 241 -35.64 -27.54 3.71
N ASN A 242 -35.47 -27.32 2.41
CA ASN A 242 -36.33 -26.44 1.61
C ASN A 242 -36.40 -24.99 2.13
N ASP A 243 -35.33 -24.47 2.76
CA ASP A 243 -35.24 -23.05 3.11
C ASP A 243 -35.19 -22.19 1.84
N PRO A 244 -35.96 -21.09 1.74
CA PRO A 244 -35.92 -20.20 0.57
C PRO A 244 -34.57 -19.48 0.39
N ASN A 245 -33.68 -19.51 1.38
CA ASN A 245 -32.34 -18.91 1.29
C ASN A 245 -31.27 -19.99 1.37
N GLU A 246 -30.26 -19.90 0.50
CA GLU A 246 -29.11 -20.81 0.51
C GLU A 246 -28.28 -20.64 1.80
N TRP A 247 -27.94 -21.75 2.44
CA TRP A 247 -27.19 -21.77 3.69
C TRP A 247 -26.17 -22.90 3.72
N LYS A 248 -25.22 -22.83 4.64
CA LYS A 248 -24.33 -23.96 4.95
C LYS A 248 -24.23 -24.18 6.45
N SER A 249 -23.82 -25.37 6.85
CA SER A 249 -23.51 -25.66 8.25
C SER A 249 -22.36 -24.79 8.75
N GLY A 250 -22.52 -24.24 9.95
CA GLY A 250 -21.49 -23.50 10.67
C GLY A 250 -21.49 -23.84 12.15
N ASP A 251 -20.35 -23.56 12.80
CA ASP A 251 -20.19 -23.89 14.22
C ASP A 251 -21.09 -23.03 15.09
N ALA A 252 -21.85 -23.69 15.97
CA ALA A 252 -22.62 -23.01 17.02
C ALA A 252 -21.74 -22.48 18.17
N SER A 253 -20.50 -22.96 18.26
CA SER A 253 -19.54 -22.59 19.31
C SER A 253 -18.36 -21.77 18.77
N ALA A 254 -17.69 -21.08 19.68
CA ALA A 254 -16.45 -20.35 19.46
C ALA A 254 -15.45 -20.65 20.59
N PRO A 255 -14.13 -20.61 20.33
CA PRO A 255 -13.12 -20.82 21.35
C PRO A 255 -13.20 -19.75 22.44
N GLU A 256 -12.59 -20.05 23.60
CA GLU A 256 -12.55 -19.25 24.83
C GLU A 256 -13.77 -19.42 25.74
N TYR A 257 -13.50 -19.55 27.03
CA TYR A 257 -14.53 -19.58 28.06
C TYR A 257 -15.15 -18.19 28.27
N ARG A 258 -16.49 -18.16 28.36
CA ARG A 258 -17.22 -16.95 28.77
C ARG A 258 -18.26 -17.29 29.83
N LYS A 259 -18.25 -16.59 30.96
CA LYS A 259 -19.19 -16.81 32.08
C LYS A 259 -20.66 -16.84 31.65
N THR A 260 -21.06 -15.93 30.75
CA THR A 260 -22.45 -15.81 30.27
C THR A 260 -22.75 -16.62 29.01
N GLY A 261 -21.71 -17.09 28.30
CA GLY A 261 -21.83 -17.80 27.02
C GLY A 261 -21.61 -19.30 27.11
N THR A 262 -21.20 -19.81 28.28
CA THR A 262 -20.88 -21.23 28.49
C THR A 262 -21.94 -21.87 29.38
N PHE A 263 -22.84 -22.64 28.77
CA PHE A 263 -23.94 -23.31 29.45
C PHE A 263 -24.37 -24.56 28.66
N ALA A 264 -24.99 -25.53 29.33
CA ALA A 264 -25.55 -26.69 28.64
C ALA A 264 -26.87 -26.36 27.92
N ILE A 265 -27.12 -26.99 26.77
CA ILE A 265 -28.43 -27.00 26.12
C ILE A 265 -28.95 -28.43 25.98
N GLN A 266 -30.22 -28.64 26.28
CA GLN A 266 -30.85 -29.96 26.12
C GLN A 266 -31.39 -30.15 24.70
N SER A 267 -31.09 -31.27 24.06
CA SER A 267 -31.64 -31.60 22.74
C SER A 267 -33.12 -31.99 22.84
N PRO A 268 -34.01 -31.47 21.96
CA PRO A 268 -35.40 -31.92 21.89
C PRO A 268 -35.55 -33.31 21.24
N PHE A 269 -34.51 -33.81 20.56
CA PHE A 269 -34.52 -35.09 19.85
C PHE A 269 -34.08 -36.24 20.76
N THR A 270 -32.91 -36.08 21.38
CA THR A 270 -32.28 -37.13 22.20
C THR A 270 -32.50 -36.94 23.70
N GLY A 271 -32.81 -35.70 24.14
CA GLY A 271 -32.89 -35.34 25.55
C GLY A 271 -31.53 -35.11 26.22
N GLU A 272 -30.42 -35.36 25.52
CA GLU A 272 -29.06 -35.20 26.04
C GLU A 272 -28.65 -33.73 26.19
N LEU A 273 -27.65 -33.48 27.02
CA LEU A 273 -27.05 -32.15 27.19
C LEU A 273 -25.85 -31.96 26.26
N TYR A 274 -25.84 -30.84 25.56
CA TYR A 274 -24.72 -30.39 24.74
C TYR A 274 -24.04 -29.18 25.37
N TYR A 275 -22.71 -29.22 25.37
CA TYR A 275 -21.83 -28.10 25.75
C TYR A 275 -21.13 -27.55 24.49
N PRO A 276 -20.73 -26.27 24.48
CA PRO A 276 -19.96 -25.72 23.37
C PRO A 276 -18.69 -26.56 23.19
N SER A 277 -18.44 -27.03 21.96
CA SER A 277 -17.31 -27.92 21.62
C SER A 277 -17.14 -29.16 22.55
N GLY A 278 -18.20 -29.60 23.22
CA GLY A 278 -18.16 -30.72 24.17
C GLY A 278 -17.47 -30.45 25.51
N ASN A 279 -17.01 -29.21 25.79
CA ASN A 279 -16.26 -28.90 27.01
C ASN A 279 -16.75 -27.61 27.69
N PRO A 280 -17.20 -27.66 28.97
CA PRO A 280 -17.68 -26.50 29.72
C PRO A 280 -16.61 -25.47 30.12
N LYS A 281 -15.32 -25.65 29.77
CA LYS A 281 -14.21 -24.78 30.20
C LYS A 281 -13.39 -24.13 29.09
N SER A 282 -13.62 -24.46 27.82
CA SER A 282 -12.73 -24.03 26.72
C SER A 282 -13.40 -23.18 25.65
N SER A 283 -14.72 -23.12 25.64
CA SER A 283 -15.50 -22.51 24.56
C SER A 283 -16.84 -21.98 25.06
N HIS A 284 -17.49 -21.17 24.22
CA HIS A 284 -18.79 -20.59 24.48
C HIS A 284 -19.69 -20.71 23.25
N TRP A 285 -21.00 -20.61 23.43
CA TRP A 285 -21.96 -20.49 22.33
C TRP A 285 -21.82 -19.13 21.65
N ARG A 286 -21.95 -19.09 20.32
CA ARG A 286 -21.91 -17.84 19.55
C ARG A 286 -23.14 -16.95 19.78
N LEU A 287 -24.25 -17.55 20.19
CA LEU A 287 -25.50 -16.85 20.47
C LEU A 287 -25.67 -16.66 21.98
N GLU A 288 -26.31 -15.56 22.36
CA GLU A 288 -26.68 -15.33 23.75
C GLU A 288 -27.72 -16.35 24.24
N SER A 289 -27.75 -16.62 25.54
CA SER A 289 -28.67 -17.62 26.13
C SER A 289 -30.14 -17.36 25.81
N SER A 290 -30.53 -16.07 25.73
CA SER A 290 -31.89 -15.65 25.43
C SER A 290 -32.31 -15.96 24.00
N GLU A 291 -31.40 -15.79 23.05
CA GLU A 291 -31.61 -16.09 21.63
C GLU A 291 -31.57 -17.60 21.39
N MET A 292 -30.60 -18.30 22.01
CA MET A 292 -30.50 -19.75 21.97
C MET A 292 -31.79 -20.42 22.46
N LYS A 293 -32.37 -19.93 23.56
CA LYS A 293 -33.66 -20.42 24.07
C LYS A 293 -34.80 -20.25 23.07
N LYS A 294 -34.90 -19.09 22.42
CA LYS A 294 -35.95 -18.85 21.39
C LYS A 294 -35.83 -19.81 20.22
N LEU A 295 -34.61 -20.07 19.75
CA LEU A 295 -34.35 -21.00 18.66
C LEU A 295 -34.66 -22.44 19.08
N LEU A 296 -34.29 -22.86 20.29
CA LEU A 296 -34.68 -24.17 20.83
C LEU A 296 -36.21 -24.31 20.93
N GLU A 297 -36.92 -23.27 21.35
CA GLU A 297 -38.38 -23.28 21.45
C GLU A 297 -39.09 -23.37 20.10
N SER A 298 -38.45 -22.90 19.03
CA SER A 298 -38.98 -23.00 17.66
C SER A 298 -39.01 -24.44 17.11
N TRP A 299 -38.39 -25.40 17.80
CA TRP A 299 -38.55 -26.84 17.56
C TRP A 299 -39.83 -27.43 18.21
N GLY A 300 -40.71 -26.60 18.78
CA GLY A 300 -42.03 -27.01 19.25
C GLY A 300 -42.11 -27.43 20.72
N SER A 301 -41.03 -27.25 21.50
CA SER A 301 -40.98 -27.58 22.93
C SER A 301 -40.68 -26.34 23.79
N SER A 302 -41.22 -26.27 25.00
CA SER A 302 -40.92 -25.17 25.93
C SER A 302 -39.64 -25.43 26.73
N TYR A 303 -38.82 -24.40 26.94
CA TYR A 303 -37.57 -24.49 27.69
C TYR A 303 -37.54 -23.57 28.92
N VAL A 304 -36.74 -23.93 29.92
CA VAL A 304 -36.50 -23.15 31.14
C VAL A 304 -35.02 -23.09 31.47
N TYR A 305 -34.61 -22.05 32.20
CA TYR A 305 -33.26 -21.95 32.73
C TYR A 305 -33.13 -22.74 34.03
N ARG A 306 -32.13 -23.61 34.12
CA ARG A 306 -31.86 -24.44 35.31
C ARG A 306 -30.38 -24.32 35.70
N ALA A 307 -30.11 -24.11 36.98
CA ALA A 307 -28.75 -24.25 37.51
C ALA A 307 -28.42 -25.75 37.62
N LEU A 308 -27.29 -26.15 37.07
CA LEU A 308 -26.76 -27.52 37.15
C LEU A 308 -25.46 -27.50 37.95
N ASP A 309 -25.10 -28.65 38.51
CA ASP A 309 -23.79 -28.86 39.14
C ASP A 309 -22.78 -29.35 38.09
N ASP A 310 -22.51 -28.48 37.10
CA ASP A 310 -21.73 -28.76 35.90
C ASP A 310 -20.53 -27.82 35.72
N GLU A 311 -20.15 -27.12 36.79
CA GLU A 311 -19.05 -26.15 36.84
C GLU A 311 -19.24 -24.93 35.92
N CYS A 312 -20.43 -24.75 35.32
CA CYS A 312 -20.78 -23.56 34.54
C CYS A 312 -21.37 -22.46 35.43
N ASP A 313 -20.94 -21.21 35.22
CA ASP A 313 -21.51 -20.05 35.91
C ASP A 313 -22.94 -19.73 35.42
N ALA A 314 -23.22 -20.00 34.14
CA ALA A 314 -24.52 -19.74 33.53
C ALA A 314 -25.48 -20.92 33.65
N LYS A 315 -26.78 -20.61 33.74
CA LYS A 315 -27.85 -21.62 33.82
C LYS A 315 -28.02 -22.33 32.47
N ALA A 316 -28.11 -23.66 32.52
CA ALA A 316 -28.46 -24.50 31.38
C ALA A 316 -29.87 -24.22 30.85
N ILE A 317 -30.09 -24.47 29.56
CA ILE A 317 -31.40 -24.37 28.89
C ILE A 317 -31.95 -25.77 28.71
N VAL A 318 -33.00 -26.10 29.46
CA VAL A 318 -33.53 -27.48 29.56
C VAL A 318 -35.03 -27.53 29.28
N LEU A 319 -35.54 -28.68 28.83
CA LEU A 319 -36.95 -28.89 28.55
C LEU A 319 -37.80 -28.68 29.82
N LYS A 320 -38.87 -27.90 29.69
CA LYS A 320 -39.77 -27.59 30.81
C LYS A 320 -40.43 -28.87 31.34
N GLY A 321 -40.10 -29.21 32.60
CA GLY A 321 -40.63 -30.40 33.27
C GLY A 321 -39.71 -31.63 33.21
N CYS A 322 -38.51 -31.51 32.61
CA CYS A 322 -37.53 -32.59 32.61
C CYS A 322 -36.98 -32.85 34.03
N LYS A 323 -36.85 -34.14 34.38
CA LYS A 323 -36.27 -34.60 35.64
C LYS A 323 -34.77 -34.84 35.47
N PHE A 324 -34.02 -34.64 36.54
CA PHE A 324 -32.55 -34.74 36.54
C PHE A 324 -32.10 -35.63 37.70
N ASP A 325 -31.06 -36.41 37.45
CA ASP A 325 -30.27 -37.11 38.46
C ASP A 325 -28.88 -36.45 38.52
N GLY A 326 -28.63 -35.73 39.61
CA GLY A 326 -27.51 -34.79 39.70
C GLY A 326 -27.54 -33.76 38.56
N LYS A 327 -26.46 -33.74 37.74
CA LYS A 327 -26.33 -32.85 36.57
C LYS A 327 -26.93 -33.42 35.27
N ASN A 328 -27.25 -34.71 35.24
CA ASN A 328 -27.67 -35.39 34.01
C ASN A 328 -29.21 -35.45 33.92
N PRO A 329 -29.79 -35.23 32.73
CA PRO A 329 -31.21 -35.44 32.51
C PRO A 329 -31.52 -36.95 32.61
N ILE A 330 -32.66 -37.29 33.21
CA ILE A 330 -33.17 -38.66 33.22
C ILE A 330 -33.76 -38.93 31.84
N LEU A 331 -33.05 -39.72 31.04
CA LEU A 331 -33.44 -40.10 29.67
C LEU A 331 -34.39 -41.32 29.68
N ASP A 332 -35.40 -41.31 30.55
CA ASP A 332 -36.46 -42.30 30.51
C ASP A 332 -37.41 -42.00 29.34
N ASP A 333 -38.15 -43.00 28.86
CA ASP A 333 -39.13 -42.84 27.78
C ASP A 333 -40.41 -42.13 28.28
N SER A 334 -40.22 -41.03 29.02
CA SER A 334 -41.28 -40.22 29.60
C SER A 334 -42.12 -39.58 28.52
N LEU A 335 -43.41 -39.41 28.81
CA LEU A 335 -44.37 -38.70 27.97
C LEU A 335 -43.86 -37.32 27.51
N LEU A 336 -43.00 -36.66 28.29
CA LEU A 336 -42.38 -35.39 27.94
C LEU A 336 -41.39 -35.54 26.78
N LEU A 337 -40.41 -36.43 26.91
CA LEU A 337 -39.39 -36.64 25.88
C LEU A 337 -40.01 -37.19 24.59
N ARG A 338 -40.99 -38.10 24.68
CA ARG A 338 -41.77 -38.56 23.51
C ARG A 338 -42.46 -37.41 22.78
N LYS A 339 -43.09 -36.49 23.51
CA LYS A 339 -43.76 -35.31 22.91
C LYS A 339 -42.77 -34.34 22.28
N ALA A 340 -41.68 -34.04 22.98
CA ALA A 340 -40.64 -33.15 22.48
C ALA A 340 -39.99 -33.71 21.21
N ARG A 341 -39.61 -34.99 21.23
CA ARG A 341 -39.04 -35.70 20.08
C ARG A 341 -40.01 -35.74 18.90
N LYS A 342 -41.30 -36.03 19.15
CA LYS A 342 -42.32 -36.03 18.10
C LYS A 342 -42.45 -34.66 17.43
N ALA A 343 -42.58 -33.58 18.21
CA ALA A 343 -42.69 -32.23 17.67
C ALA A 343 -41.44 -31.81 16.88
N ALA A 344 -40.26 -32.18 17.37
CA ALA A 344 -39.00 -31.90 16.69
C ALA A 344 -38.84 -32.67 15.37
N LEU A 345 -39.26 -33.94 15.33
CA LEU A 345 -39.27 -34.76 14.11
C LEU A 345 -40.29 -34.27 13.08
N GLU A 346 -41.50 -33.91 13.50
CA GLU A 346 -42.51 -33.30 12.62
C GLU A 346 -41.97 -32.00 12.00
N ARG A 347 -41.25 -31.19 12.79
CA ARG A 347 -40.61 -29.97 12.29
C ARG A 347 -39.46 -30.29 11.31
N LEU A 348 -38.65 -31.29 11.62
CA LEU A 348 -37.55 -31.76 10.78
C LEU A 348 -38.07 -32.17 9.39
N GLU A 349 -39.14 -32.95 9.33
CA GLU A 349 -39.79 -33.40 8.09
C GLU A 349 -40.45 -32.24 7.32
N SER A 350 -41.04 -31.26 8.03
CA SER A 350 -41.72 -30.13 7.40
C SER A 350 -40.78 -29.14 6.67
N GLY A 351 -39.47 -29.21 6.95
CA GLY A 351 -38.49 -28.26 6.43
C GLY A 351 -38.56 -26.86 7.08
N GLY A 352 -37.76 -25.92 6.55
CA GLY A 352 -37.62 -24.56 7.07
C GLY A 352 -37.08 -24.55 8.50
N TRP A 353 -36.00 -25.28 8.74
CA TRP A 353 -35.44 -25.44 10.07
C TRP A 353 -35.00 -24.09 10.65
N PRO A 354 -35.10 -23.89 11.97
CA PRO A 354 -34.54 -22.74 12.65
C PRO A 354 -33.04 -22.58 12.38
N THR A 355 -32.50 -21.37 12.62
CA THR A 355 -31.06 -21.11 12.47
C THR A 355 -30.21 -22.07 13.30
N LEU A 356 -30.69 -22.49 14.47
CA LEU A 356 -30.11 -23.57 15.28
C LEU A 356 -30.76 -24.91 14.91
N TYR A 357 -29.97 -25.88 14.47
CA TYR A 357 -30.46 -27.22 14.10
C TYR A 357 -29.51 -28.34 14.56
N PHE A 358 -29.98 -29.59 14.50
CA PHE A 358 -29.31 -30.76 15.06
C PHE A 358 -28.95 -31.79 13.97
N GLY A 359 -28.30 -31.33 12.89
CA GLY A 359 -27.97 -32.15 11.74
C GLY A 359 -29.19 -32.62 10.94
N LEU A 360 -28.98 -33.59 10.05
CA LEU A 360 -30.03 -34.11 9.18
C LEU A 360 -31.00 -35.07 9.90
N THR A 361 -30.55 -35.68 11.01
CA THR A 361 -31.31 -36.73 11.73
C THR A 361 -31.77 -36.31 13.12
N GLY A 362 -31.31 -35.15 13.63
CA GLY A 362 -31.55 -34.73 15.01
C GLY A 362 -30.60 -35.35 16.04
N GLU A 363 -29.70 -36.25 15.61
CA GLU A 363 -28.80 -36.99 16.50
C GLU A 363 -27.43 -36.32 16.68
N THR A 364 -27.12 -35.31 15.87
CA THR A 364 -25.85 -34.58 16.00
C THR A 364 -26.01 -33.39 16.94
N GLY A 365 -24.87 -32.91 17.46
CA GLY A 365 -24.84 -31.69 18.24
C GLY A 365 -25.36 -30.45 17.48
N PRO A 366 -25.66 -29.37 18.22
CA PRO A 366 -26.22 -28.14 17.67
C PRO A 366 -25.26 -27.47 16.67
N GLN A 367 -25.80 -27.09 15.52
CA GLN A 367 -25.14 -26.37 14.44
C GLN A 367 -25.92 -25.09 14.11
N LEU A 368 -25.26 -24.11 13.51
CA LEU A 368 -25.88 -22.88 13.03
C LEU A 368 -25.92 -22.84 11.51
N LYS A 369 -27.06 -22.47 10.94
CA LYS A 369 -27.15 -22.08 9.54
C LYS A 369 -26.38 -20.78 9.30
N ARG A 370 -25.51 -20.78 8.30
CA ARG A 370 -24.88 -19.57 7.77
C ARG A 370 -25.44 -19.29 6.38
N TYR A 371 -26.27 -18.26 6.27
CA TYR A 371 -26.89 -17.88 5.01
C TYR A 371 -25.92 -17.13 4.09
N LEU A 372 -25.96 -17.41 2.79
CA LEU A 372 -25.13 -16.74 1.80
C LEU A 372 -25.36 -15.22 1.76
N LYS A 373 -26.62 -14.78 1.95
CA LYS A 373 -27.00 -13.35 1.97
C LYS A 373 -26.36 -12.55 3.10
N ASP A 374 -26.06 -13.20 4.22
CA ASP A 374 -25.49 -12.57 5.41
C ASP A 374 -23.95 -12.62 5.40
N VAL A 375 -23.36 -13.34 4.44
CA VAL A 375 -21.92 -13.44 4.25
C VAL A 375 -21.45 -12.18 3.53
N LYS A 376 -20.49 -11.47 4.15
CA LYS A 376 -19.86 -10.30 3.54
C LYS A 376 -19.34 -10.67 2.15
N LYS A 377 -19.75 -9.90 1.13
CA LYS A 377 -19.31 -10.11 -0.25
C LYS A 377 -17.78 -9.99 -0.33
N GLY A 378 -17.17 -11.00 -0.94
CA GLY A 378 -15.72 -11.12 -1.17
C GLY A 378 -14.97 -12.02 -0.18
N LYS A 379 -13.68 -12.27 -0.45
CA LYS A 379 -12.74 -13.06 0.37
C LYS A 379 -11.48 -12.25 0.70
N VAL A 380 -10.87 -12.56 1.86
CA VAL A 380 -9.67 -11.86 2.38
C VAL A 380 -8.42 -12.31 1.61
N PRO A 381 -7.55 -11.39 1.13
CA PRO A 381 -6.27 -11.74 0.50
C PRO A 381 -5.27 -12.43 1.45
N MET A 382 -4.46 -13.36 0.92
CA MET A 382 -3.44 -14.15 1.66
C MET A 382 -2.03 -14.03 1.03
N THR A 383 -0.98 -14.42 1.78
CA THR A 383 0.46 -14.17 1.50
C THR A 383 1.21 -15.28 0.74
N TYR A 384 0.56 -16.35 0.26
CA TYR A 384 1.23 -17.46 -0.44
C TYR A 384 0.49 -17.82 -1.74
N TRP A 385 1.20 -17.79 -2.88
CA TRP A 385 0.69 -18.02 -4.24
C TRP A 385 1.51 -19.14 -4.92
N ALA A 386 0.96 -20.36 -4.95
CA ALA A 386 1.61 -21.57 -5.49
C ALA A 386 0.62 -22.42 -6.32
N ASP A 387 1.12 -23.52 -6.86
CA ASP A 387 0.43 -24.43 -7.79
C ASP A 387 -0.18 -25.69 -7.13
N GLU A 388 -1.39 -26.00 -7.63
CA GLU A 388 -2.29 -27.18 -7.63
C GLU A 388 -2.85 -27.93 -6.39
N ASP A 389 -4.13 -28.31 -6.59
CA ASP A 389 -4.98 -29.40 -6.10
C ASP A 389 -4.37 -30.42 -5.12
N TYR A 390 -5.05 -30.68 -3.98
CA TYR A 390 -5.35 -32.04 -3.48
C TYR A 390 -6.33 -31.99 -2.28
N GLU A 391 -7.23 -32.98 -2.26
CA GLU A 391 -8.21 -33.28 -1.22
C GLU A 391 -7.58 -33.50 0.18
N VAL A 392 -8.38 -33.18 1.21
CA VAL A 392 -8.13 -33.15 2.68
C VAL A 392 -8.10 -34.61 3.25
N PRO A 393 -7.59 -34.94 4.49
CA PRO A 393 -7.55 -34.01 5.62
C PRO A 393 -6.46 -34.12 6.73
N LEU A 394 -6.03 -32.97 7.27
CA LEU A 394 -6.28 -32.44 8.65
C LEU A 394 -5.22 -31.35 9.01
N ASP A 395 -5.64 -30.40 9.84
CA ASP A 395 -5.02 -29.11 10.26
C ASP A 395 -3.48 -28.97 10.32
N ILE A 396 -2.96 -27.85 9.79
CA ILE A 396 -2.42 -26.67 10.52
C ILE A 396 -2.09 -25.56 9.49
N GLY A 397 -2.68 -24.37 9.66
CA GLY A 397 -2.10 -23.08 9.25
C GLY A 397 -2.05 -22.71 7.75
N THR A 398 -2.65 -21.57 7.42
CA THR A 398 -2.60 -20.84 6.13
C THR A 398 -3.12 -21.61 4.90
N GLN A 399 -4.37 -21.33 4.54
CA GLN A 399 -5.01 -21.82 3.31
C GLN A 399 -4.96 -20.76 2.18
N SER A 400 -4.75 -21.27 0.96
CA SER A 400 -4.10 -20.62 -0.20
C SER A 400 -5.06 -20.28 -1.36
N TRP A 401 -4.51 -19.73 -2.46
CA TRP A 401 -5.22 -19.35 -3.69
C TRP A 401 -4.47 -19.85 -4.94
N ASP A 402 -5.20 -20.38 -5.94
CA ASP A 402 -4.68 -21.27 -7.00
C ASP A 402 -4.20 -20.56 -8.29
N HIS A 403 -3.54 -21.31 -9.17
CA HIS A 403 -2.89 -20.82 -10.41
C HIS A 403 -3.86 -20.21 -11.42
N GLU A 404 -5.11 -20.72 -11.46
CA GLU A 404 -6.17 -20.19 -12.32
C GLU A 404 -6.36 -18.68 -12.09
N GLU A 405 -6.07 -18.22 -10.87
CA GLU A 405 -6.30 -16.84 -10.48
C GLU A 405 -5.02 -15.96 -10.57
N SER A 406 -3.78 -16.48 -10.57
CA SER A 406 -2.54 -15.66 -10.42
C SER A 406 -1.62 -15.59 -11.65
N GLY A 407 -1.55 -16.63 -12.50
CA GLY A 407 -0.66 -16.70 -13.67
C GLY A 407 0.85 -16.90 -13.36
N HIS A 408 1.63 -17.33 -14.36
CA HIS A 408 3.05 -17.68 -14.23
C HIS A 408 3.96 -16.94 -15.23
N SER A 409 5.29 -16.95 -15.03
CA SER A 409 6.24 -16.14 -15.83
C SER A 409 6.12 -16.35 -17.35
N GLN A 410 5.89 -17.59 -17.79
CA GLN A 410 5.68 -17.92 -19.21
C GLN A 410 4.34 -17.41 -19.75
N THR A 411 3.32 -17.21 -18.91
CA THR A 411 2.10 -16.48 -19.28
C THR A 411 2.43 -15.04 -19.62
N GLY A 412 3.23 -14.35 -18.80
CA GLY A 412 3.60 -12.95 -19.03
C GLY A 412 4.34 -12.73 -20.36
N VAL A 413 5.26 -13.64 -20.72
CA VAL A 413 5.95 -13.60 -22.02
C VAL A 413 4.98 -13.87 -23.17
N SER A 414 4.12 -14.90 -23.04
CA SER A 414 3.11 -15.21 -24.06
C SER A 414 2.12 -14.06 -24.29
N GLU A 415 1.71 -13.38 -23.21
CA GLU A 415 0.86 -12.19 -23.25
C GLU A 415 1.56 -11.03 -23.96
N LEU A 416 2.85 -10.81 -23.71
CA LEU A 416 3.62 -9.79 -24.42
C LEU A 416 3.77 -10.13 -25.91
N ASP A 417 4.14 -11.36 -26.24
CA ASP A 417 4.24 -11.85 -27.62
C ASP A 417 2.94 -11.65 -28.40
N ALA A 418 1.79 -11.88 -27.76
CA ALA A 418 0.49 -11.66 -28.39
C ALA A 418 0.24 -10.20 -28.76
N VAL A 419 0.70 -9.25 -27.93
CA VAL A 419 0.52 -7.81 -28.15
C VAL A 419 1.53 -7.28 -29.16
N VAL A 420 2.83 -7.45 -28.89
CA VAL A 420 3.91 -6.77 -29.66
C VAL A 420 4.53 -7.65 -30.75
N GLY A 421 4.31 -8.96 -30.74
CA GLY A 421 4.95 -9.93 -31.63
C GLY A 421 6.26 -10.46 -31.05
N LYS A 422 6.76 -11.57 -31.60
CA LYS A 422 8.01 -12.21 -31.13
C LYS A 422 9.27 -11.41 -31.49
N GLY A 423 10.38 -11.67 -30.80
CA GLY A 423 11.69 -11.10 -31.12
C GLY A 423 11.98 -9.75 -30.46
N HIS A 424 11.27 -9.43 -29.38
CA HIS A 424 11.44 -8.20 -28.61
C HIS A 424 12.55 -8.29 -27.54
N ASP A 425 13.31 -9.40 -27.47
CA ASP A 425 14.44 -9.67 -26.57
C ASP A 425 14.21 -9.44 -25.05
N PHE A 426 12.95 -9.30 -24.62
CA PHE A 426 12.57 -9.07 -23.22
C PHE A 426 12.21 -10.38 -22.54
N LYS A 427 13.02 -10.84 -21.59
CA LYS A 427 12.91 -12.22 -21.04
C LYS A 427 12.12 -12.33 -19.74
N THR A 428 11.84 -11.22 -19.07
CA THR A 428 11.32 -11.19 -17.68
C THR A 428 10.08 -10.31 -17.58
N VAL A 429 8.94 -10.81 -18.07
CA VAL A 429 7.65 -10.09 -18.02
C VAL A 429 6.84 -10.59 -16.83
N LYS A 430 6.37 -9.68 -15.97
CA LYS A 430 5.39 -10.05 -14.94
C LYS A 430 4.03 -10.38 -15.56
N PRO A 431 3.33 -11.43 -15.09
CA PRO A 431 2.00 -11.78 -15.61
C PRO A 431 0.99 -10.66 -15.38
N LEU A 432 0.09 -10.45 -16.34
CA LEU A 432 -0.94 -9.41 -16.22
C LEU A 432 -1.90 -9.67 -15.05
N ARG A 433 -2.28 -10.92 -14.83
CA ARG A 433 -3.18 -11.35 -13.72
C ARG A 433 -2.62 -10.97 -12.35
N LEU A 434 -1.33 -11.19 -12.14
CA LEU A 434 -0.62 -10.81 -10.92
C LEU A 434 -0.79 -9.30 -10.63
N ILE A 435 -0.46 -8.45 -11.61
CA ILE A 435 -0.51 -7.00 -11.43
C ILE A 435 -1.96 -6.51 -11.26
N LYS A 436 -2.91 -7.09 -12.01
CA LYS A 436 -4.34 -6.80 -11.85
C LYS A 436 -4.82 -7.06 -10.42
N LYS A 437 -4.45 -8.20 -9.82
CA LYS A 437 -4.82 -8.54 -8.43
C LYS A 437 -4.29 -7.52 -7.43
N ILE A 438 -3.02 -7.16 -7.51
CA ILE A 438 -2.42 -6.14 -6.63
C ILE A 438 -3.19 -4.82 -6.74
N ILE A 439 -3.52 -4.38 -7.96
CA ILE A 439 -4.30 -3.17 -8.20
C ILE A 439 -5.72 -3.28 -7.64
N GLN A 440 -6.41 -4.41 -7.79
CA GLN A 440 -7.76 -4.61 -7.24
C GLN A 440 -7.79 -4.54 -5.72
N ILE A 441 -6.76 -5.10 -5.05
CA ILE A 441 -6.68 -5.17 -3.60
C ILE A 441 -6.39 -3.79 -2.99
N TRP A 442 -5.42 -3.06 -3.53
CA TRP A 442 -4.88 -1.85 -2.88
C TRP A 442 -5.12 -0.53 -3.63
N CYS A 443 -5.54 -0.55 -4.89
CA CYS A 443 -5.89 0.68 -5.62
C CYS A 443 -7.40 0.87 -5.71
N LYS A 444 -7.85 2.04 -5.25
CA LYS A 444 -9.23 2.49 -5.42
C LYS A 444 -9.61 2.67 -6.89
N SER A 445 -10.91 2.68 -7.19
CA SER A 445 -11.44 2.74 -8.57
C SER A 445 -11.14 4.05 -9.30
N ASP A 446 -10.81 5.12 -8.59
CA ASP A 446 -10.39 6.43 -9.11
C ASP A 446 -8.94 6.75 -8.70
N GLY A 447 -8.17 5.72 -8.34
CA GLY A 447 -6.84 5.84 -7.78
C GLY A 447 -5.74 6.03 -8.82
N VAL A 448 -4.56 6.44 -8.35
CA VAL A 448 -3.34 6.57 -9.17
C VAL A 448 -2.39 5.42 -8.85
N VAL A 449 -2.00 4.67 -9.88
CA VAL A 449 -0.98 3.61 -9.82
C VAL A 449 0.32 4.16 -10.41
N LEU A 450 1.42 4.07 -9.67
CA LEU A 450 2.75 4.45 -10.14
C LEU A 450 3.63 3.21 -10.28
N ASP A 451 4.34 3.11 -11.39
CA ASP A 451 5.40 2.11 -11.60
C ASP A 451 6.67 2.80 -12.13
N PRO A 452 7.68 3.01 -11.28
CA PRO A 452 8.93 3.65 -11.65
C PRO A 452 9.93 2.70 -12.34
N PHE A 453 9.57 1.43 -12.55
CA PHE A 453 10.33 0.41 -13.27
C PHE A 453 9.38 -0.33 -14.22
N ALA A 454 8.77 0.41 -15.15
CA ALA A 454 7.62 -0.09 -15.89
C ALA A 454 7.92 -1.29 -16.81
N GLY A 455 9.17 -1.47 -17.21
CA GLY A 455 9.65 -2.56 -18.06
C GLY A 455 8.83 -2.65 -19.33
N SER A 456 8.20 -3.81 -19.54
CA SER A 456 7.33 -4.03 -20.69
C SER A 456 6.03 -3.22 -20.68
N GLY A 457 5.66 -2.55 -19.58
CA GLY A 457 4.42 -1.79 -19.44
C GLY A 457 3.22 -2.62 -18.97
N THR A 458 3.47 -3.71 -18.24
CA THR A 458 2.41 -4.60 -17.71
C THR A 458 1.46 -3.85 -16.79
N THR A 459 1.97 -2.95 -15.94
CA THR A 459 1.16 -2.17 -14.99
C THR A 459 0.14 -1.27 -15.69
N GLY A 460 0.55 -0.54 -16.74
CA GLY A 460 -0.38 0.28 -17.52
C GLY A 460 -1.44 -0.56 -18.23
N HIS A 461 -1.04 -1.70 -18.82
CA HIS A 461 -1.97 -2.64 -19.43
C HIS A 461 -3.03 -3.13 -18.41
N ALA A 462 -2.59 -3.53 -17.21
CA ALA A 462 -3.49 -4.01 -16.16
C ALA A 462 -4.51 -2.94 -15.75
N VAL A 463 -4.08 -1.69 -15.61
CA VAL A 463 -4.97 -0.57 -15.28
C VAL A 463 -6.02 -0.35 -16.36
N ILE A 464 -5.62 -0.34 -17.64
CA ILE A 464 -6.54 -0.12 -18.77
C ILE A 464 -7.61 -1.21 -18.82
N GLU A 465 -7.22 -2.49 -18.74
CA GLU A 465 -8.19 -3.59 -18.75
C GLU A 465 -9.10 -3.57 -17.52
N LEU A 466 -8.56 -3.35 -16.32
CA LEU A 466 -9.39 -3.27 -15.11
C LEU A 466 -10.41 -2.14 -15.14
N ASN A 467 -10.07 -1.01 -15.76
CA ASN A 467 -11.01 0.10 -15.92
C ASN A 467 -12.18 -0.31 -16.83
N LYS A 468 -11.90 -1.01 -17.94
CA LYS A 468 -12.94 -1.59 -18.80
C LYS A 468 -13.79 -2.61 -18.03
N ASP A 469 -13.14 -3.56 -17.35
CA ASP A 469 -13.79 -4.71 -16.70
C ASP A 469 -14.72 -4.27 -15.55
N SER A 470 -14.30 -3.24 -14.78
CA SER A 470 -15.00 -2.82 -13.55
C SER A 470 -15.69 -1.46 -13.64
N GLY A 471 -15.70 -0.81 -14.81
CA GLY A 471 -16.22 0.56 -14.98
C GLY A 471 -15.49 1.59 -14.10
N ALA A 472 -14.21 1.36 -13.83
CA ALA A 472 -13.37 2.19 -12.98
C ALA A 472 -12.61 3.25 -13.78
N ASN A 473 -12.12 4.28 -13.09
CA ASN A 473 -11.39 5.43 -13.66
C ASN A 473 -10.00 5.56 -13.01
N ARG A 474 -9.27 4.45 -12.88
CA ARG A 474 -7.90 4.45 -12.36
C ARG A 474 -6.97 5.12 -13.35
N ARG A 475 -5.96 5.81 -12.85
CA ARG A 475 -4.91 6.46 -13.63
C ARG A 475 -3.58 5.76 -13.40
N PHE A 476 -2.70 5.79 -14.39
CA PHE A 476 -1.32 5.30 -14.21
C PHE A 476 -0.27 6.35 -14.55
N ILE A 477 0.86 6.25 -13.86
CA ILE A 477 2.12 6.92 -14.18
C ILE A 477 3.16 5.82 -14.30
N LEU A 478 3.73 5.66 -15.48
CA LEU A 478 4.81 4.72 -15.74
C LEU A 478 6.09 5.48 -16.02
N ILE A 479 7.20 4.98 -15.52
CA ILE A 479 8.53 5.50 -15.83
C ILE A 479 9.37 4.34 -16.34
N GLU A 480 9.96 4.54 -17.51
CA GLU A 480 10.93 3.63 -18.08
C GLU A 480 12.00 4.44 -18.80
N GLN A 481 13.23 3.94 -18.89
CA GLN A 481 14.29 4.60 -19.61
C GLN A 481 14.66 3.81 -20.86
N GLY A 482 14.65 4.49 -22.01
CA GLY A 482 15.19 3.90 -23.24
C GLY A 482 16.68 3.57 -23.13
N ASN A 483 17.07 2.36 -23.57
CA ASN A 483 18.47 1.99 -23.71
C ASN A 483 19.03 2.59 -24.99
N THR A 484 19.90 3.59 -24.86
CA THR A 484 20.46 4.33 -26.01
C THR A 484 21.50 3.54 -26.79
N ASP A 485 22.21 2.60 -26.15
CA ASP A 485 23.32 1.86 -26.76
C ASP A 485 22.86 0.84 -27.81
N LYS A 486 21.61 0.39 -27.71
CA LYS A 486 21.02 -0.59 -28.62
C LYS A 486 19.93 0.00 -29.53
N GLY A 487 19.75 1.32 -29.53
CA GLY A 487 18.51 1.93 -29.98
C GLY A 487 17.40 1.68 -28.96
N ASP A 488 16.53 2.66 -28.71
CA ASP A 488 15.58 2.74 -27.59
C ASP A 488 14.70 1.49 -27.35
N HIS A 489 15.28 0.42 -26.80
CA HIS A 489 14.72 -0.93 -26.75
C HIS A 489 13.64 -1.13 -25.68
N TYR A 490 13.37 -0.09 -24.89
CA TYR A 490 12.44 -0.17 -23.76
C TYR A 490 11.34 0.87 -23.92
N ALA A 491 11.56 2.10 -23.47
CA ALA A 491 10.52 3.12 -23.35
C ALA A 491 9.72 3.32 -24.64
N ARG A 492 10.38 3.57 -25.78
CA ARG A 492 9.68 3.88 -27.05
C ARG A 492 9.27 2.65 -27.85
N THR A 493 10.14 1.65 -27.97
CA THR A 493 9.92 0.53 -28.89
C THR A 493 9.17 -0.64 -28.25
N LEU A 494 9.15 -0.73 -26.91
CA LEU A 494 8.49 -1.83 -26.20
C LEU A 494 7.32 -1.32 -25.34
N THR A 495 7.60 -0.46 -24.35
CA THR A 495 6.61 -0.03 -23.36
C THR A 495 5.49 0.77 -24.00
N ALA A 496 5.84 1.83 -24.74
CA ALA A 496 4.87 2.66 -25.45
C ALA A 496 4.12 1.88 -26.54
N GLU A 497 4.83 1.02 -27.27
CA GLU A 497 4.24 0.21 -28.35
C GLU A 497 3.23 -0.81 -27.79
N ARG A 498 3.54 -1.50 -26.68
CA ARG A 498 2.59 -2.39 -25.99
C ARG A 498 1.32 -1.63 -25.62
N LEU A 499 1.45 -0.50 -24.93
CA LEU A 499 0.29 0.27 -24.48
C LEU A 499 -0.52 0.82 -25.65
N LYS A 500 0.15 1.26 -26.71
CA LYS A 500 -0.51 1.75 -27.92
C LYS A 500 -1.37 0.67 -28.55
N ARG A 501 -0.84 -0.55 -28.73
CA ARG A 501 -1.60 -1.69 -29.27
C ARG A 501 -2.72 -2.16 -28.35
N VAL A 502 -2.53 -2.07 -27.04
CA VAL A 502 -3.61 -2.34 -26.07
C VAL A 502 -4.75 -1.34 -26.22
N VAL A 503 -4.44 -0.05 -26.39
CA VAL A 503 -5.44 1.01 -26.59
C VAL A 503 -6.14 0.87 -27.95
N THR A 504 -5.39 0.68 -29.03
CA THR A 504 -5.98 0.63 -30.39
C THR A 504 -6.62 -0.72 -30.72
N GLY A 505 -6.23 -1.79 -30.05
CA GLY A 505 -6.65 -3.15 -30.37
C GLY A 505 -5.82 -3.83 -31.47
N ASP A 506 -4.79 -3.15 -32.01
CA ASP A 506 -3.94 -3.66 -33.11
C ASP A 506 -2.87 -4.65 -32.61
N TRP A 507 -3.30 -5.77 -32.04
CA TRP A 507 -2.40 -6.78 -31.49
C TRP A 507 -1.73 -7.60 -32.60
N ALA A 508 -0.47 -8.01 -32.37
CA ALA A 508 0.25 -8.85 -33.32
C ALA A 508 -0.43 -10.22 -33.57
N SER A 509 -1.12 -10.76 -32.58
CA SER A 509 -1.89 -12.01 -32.69
C SER A 509 -3.23 -11.87 -33.42
N GLY A 510 -3.61 -10.65 -33.82
CA GLY A 510 -4.90 -10.34 -34.46
C GLY A 510 -5.67 -9.24 -33.72
N ASN A 511 -6.47 -8.48 -34.46
CA ASN A 511 -7.16 -7.30 -33.94
C ASN A 511 -8.18 -7.65 -32.83
N ARG A 512 -8.25 -6.76 -31.83
CA ARG A 512 -9.23 -6.77 -30.74
C ARG A 512 -10.02 -5.46 -30.73
N ASP A 513 -11.10 -5.43 -29.96
CA ASP A 513 -11.86 -4.19 -29.75
C ASP A 513 -10.96 -3.13 -29.08
N PRO A 514 -10.90 -1.90 -29.64
CA PRO A 514 -10.20 -0.79 -29.01
C PRO A 514 -10.71 -0.53 -27.60
N LEU A 515 -9.82 -0.11 -26.70
CA LEU A 515 -10.18 0.24 -25.34
C LEU A 515 -10.37 1.75 -25.23
N PRO A 516 -11.43 2.26 -24.56
CA PRO A 516 -11.67 3.68 -24.36
C PRO A 516 -10.69 4.24 -23.32
N SER A 517 -9.42 4.36 -23.73
CA SER A 517 -8.32 4.80 -22.90
C SER A 517 -7.24 5.46 -23.75
N GLY A 518 -6.19 5.96 -23.11
CA GLY A 518 -5.13 6.72 -23.75
C GLY A 518 -4.03 7.07 -22.77
N PHE A 519 -2.89 7.50 -23.28
CA PHE A 519 -1.76 7.95 -22.48
C PHE A 519 -0.89 8.95 -23.23
N ARG A 520 -0.24 9.84 -22.49
CA ARG A 520 0.80 10.73 -23.00
C ARG A 520 2.16 10.10 -22.82
N PHE A 521 2.92 10.05 -23.91
CA PHE A 521 4.35 9.77 -23.84
C PHE A 521 5.12 11.08 -23.61
N ILE A 522 5.93 11.12 -22.55
CA ILE A 522 6.64 12.33 -22.10
C ILE A 522 8.14 12.01 -22.03
N GLU A 523 8.95 12.77 -22.75
CA GLU A 523 10.41 12.62 -22.75
C GLU A 523 11.05 13.62 -21.79
N LEU A 524 11.88 13.13 -20.88
CA LEU A 524 12.67 13.96 -19.96
C LEU A 524 13.95 14.46 -20.65
N ARG A 525 14.21 15.77 -20.59
CA ARG A 525 15.44 16.39 -21.11
C ARG A 525 16.57 16.17 -20.12
N ARG A 526 17.36 15.11 -20.34
CA ARG A 526 18.41 14.62 -19.42
C ARG A 526 19.38 15.69 -18.89
N GLU A 527 19.71 16.71 -19.69
CA GLU A 527 20.68 17.75 -19.34
C GLU A 527 20.07 19.11 -18.97
N ARG A 528 18.76 19.30 -19.15
CA ARG A 528 18.14 20.62 -18.94
C ARG A 528 17.31 20.66 -17.67
N ILE A 529 17.80 21.42 -16.70
CA ILE A 529 17.10 21.72 -15.45
C ILE A 529 15.93 22.68 -15.72
N ASP A 530 14.81 22.42 -15.08
CA ASP A 530 13.65 23.30 -15.08
C ASP A 530 13.75 24.26 -13.89
N ALA A 531 14.17 25.51 -14.14
CA ALA A 531 14.38 26.51 -13.10
C ALA A 531 13.07 26.86 -12.35
N GLU A 532 11.92 26.88 -13.03
CA GLU A 532 10.64 27.14 -12.39
C GLU A 532 10.25 25.98 -11.47
N ALA A 533 10.46 24.74 -11.92
CA ALA A 533 10.20 23.56 -11.10
C ALA A 533 11.19 23.43 -9.93
N VAL A 534 12.45 23.85 -10.08
CA VAL A 534 13.43 23.94 -8.98
C VAL A 534 12.93 24.91 -7.91
N ASN A 535 12.47 26.10 -8.30
CA ASN A 535 11.92 27.06 -7.35
C ASN A 535 10.67 26.48 -6.67
N ALA A 536 9.75 25.90 -7.44
CA ALA A 536 8.56 25.27 -6.87
C ALA A 536 8.90 24.12 -5.90
N LEU A 537 9.92 23.32 -6.17
CA LEU A 537 10.40 22.26 -5.29
C LEU A 537 10.96 22.83 -3.98
N ALA A 538 11.83 23.85 -4.07
CA ALA A 538 12.41 24.51 -2.89
C ALA A 538 11.33 25.14 -1.99
N ARG A 539 10.26 25.69 -2.58
CA ARG A 539 9.08 26.15 -1.85
C ARG A 539 8.43 25.02 -1.04
N GLU A 540 8.22 23.86 -1.66
CA GLU A 540 7.58 22.71 -0.99
C GLU A 540 8.48 22.13 0.11
N GLU A 541 9.79 22.10 -0.08
CA GLU A 541 10.73 21.71 0.98
C GLU A 541 10.71 22.68 2.16
N MET A 542 10.62 24.00 1.89
CA MET A 542 10.46 25.00 2.94
C MET A 542 9.17 24.76 3.73
N ILE A 543 8.05 24.46 3.06
CA ILE A 543 6.78 24.12 3.72
C ILE A 543 6.96 22.92 4.64
N ASP A 544 7.64 21.87 4.20
CA ASP A 544 7.84 20.66 5.01
C ASP A 544 8.71 20.92 6.25
N LEU A 545 9.74 21.76 6.13
CA LEU A 545 10.55 22.17 7.27
C LEU A 545 9.76 23.05 8.26
N LEU A 546 8.93 23.96 7.76
CA LEU A 546 8.08 24.81 8.60
C LEU A 546 7.05 23.99 9.36
N LEU A 547 6.43 22.99 8.71
CA LEU A 547 5.49 22.07 9.37
C LEU A 547 6.18 21.25 10.46
N THR A 548 7.38 20.73 10.18
CA THR A 548 8.18 19.97 11.16
C THR A 548 8.56 20.83 12.36
N SER A 549 9.08 22.04 12.12
CA SER A 549 9.45 22.97 13.19
C SER A 549 8.26 23.42 14.03
N TYR A 550 7.08 23.57 13.42
CA TYR A 550 5.84 23.89 14.14
C TYR A 550 5.42 22.76 15.09
N TRP A 551 5.55 21.51 14.65
CA TRP A 551 5.22 20.33 15.46
C TRP A 551 6.19 20.12 16.63
N ASP A 552 7.49 20.38 16.43
CA ASP A 552 8.49 20.24 17.50
C ASP A 552 8.30 21.26 18.63
N LYS A 553 7.80 22.47 18.34
CA LYS A 553 7.59 23.52 19.35
C LYS A 553 6.35 23.32 20.20
N ASN A 554 5.36 22.56 19.73
CA ASN A 554 4.05 22.45 20.34
C ASN A 554 3.68 20.98 20.56
N GLU A 555 4.44 20.25 21.38
CA GLU A 555 4.18 18.83 21.76
C GLU A 555 2.74 18.57 22.25
N LYS A 556 2.03 19.61 22.73
CA LYS A 556 0.63 19.52 23.20
C LYS A 556 -0.43 19.76 22.12
N ALA A 557 -0.06 20.24 20.94
CA ALA A 557 -0.98 20.50 19.84
C ALA A 557 -0.90 19.39 18.76
N LYS A 558 -1.17 18.14 19.14
CA LYS A 558 -1.47 17.04 18.20
C LYS A 558 -2.79 17.26 17.41
N SER A 559 -3.27 18.50 17.30
CA SER A 559 -4.39 18.89 16.46
C SER A 559 -3.87 19.36 15.10
N TYR A 560 -3.82 18.39 14.19
CA TYR A 560 -3.32 18.38 12.82
C TYR A 560 -3.48 19.69 12.03
N LEU A 561 -2.34 20.29 11.63
CA LEU A 561 -2.30 21.11 10.43
C LEU A 561 -2.52 20.20 9.21
N ARG A 562 -3.56 20.48 8.44
CA ARG A 562 -3.81 19.79 7.17
C ARG A 562 -3.05 20.51 6.06
N ARG A 563 -1.94 19.92 5.59
CA ARG A 563 -1.22 20.36 4.39
C ARG A 563 -2.12 20.26 3.16
N LEU A 564 -2.13 21.29 2.34
CA LEU A 564 -2.82 21.30 1.04
C LEU A 564 -1.92 20.73 -0.07
N PRO A 565 -2.48 20.20 -1.17
CA PRO A 565 -1.68 19.68 -2.27
C PRO A 565 -0.70 20.72 -2.85
N ALA A 566 0.51 20.29 -3.21
CA ALA A 566 1.53 21.15 -3.78
C ALA A 566 1.03 21.88 -5.04
N GLY A 567 1.31 23.18 -5.15
CA GLY A 567 0.92 24.01 -6.30
C GLY A 567 -0.58 24.30 -6.45
N SER A 568 -1.43 23.91 -5.48
CA SER A 568 -2.87 24.22 -5.52
C SER A 568 -3.20 25.69 -5.26
N HIS A 569 -2.29 26.39 -4.58
CA HIS A 569 -2.44 27.72 -4.02
C HIS A 569 -1.10 28.46 -4.13
N ARG A 570 -1.14 29.79 -4.25
CA ARG A 570 0.07 30.62 -4.38
C ARG A 570 0.77 30.78 -3.04
N HIS A 571 0.02 31.15 -1.99
CA HIS A 571 0.60 31.41 -0.67
C HIS A 571 0.09 30.42 0.38
N LEU A 572 -1.19 30.07 0.36
CA LEU A 572 -1.79 29.10 1.28
C LEU A 572 -1.14 27.71 1.12
N PHE A 573 -0.73 27.09 2.22
CA PHE A 573 -0.15 25.75 2.20
C PHE A 573 -0.71 24.79 3.25
N ALA A 574 -1.33 25.30 4.33
CA ALA A 574 -1.97 24.46 5.33
C ALA A 574 -3.15 25.17 6.00
N VAL A 575 -4.02 24.38 6.61
CA VAL A 575 -5.19 24.85 7.37
C VAL A 575 -5.27 24.08 8.68
N ASN A 576 -5.63 24.73 9.79
CA ASN A 576 -5.83 24.07 11.08
C ASN A 576 -7.31 23.70 11.33
N PRO A 577 -7.64 22.99 12.43
CA PRO A 577 -9.03 22.60 12.72
C PRO A 577 -9.99 23.76 13.04
N LYS A 578 -9.49 25.00 13.15
CA LYS A 578 -10.30 26.22 13.33
C LYS A 578 -10.53 26.96 12.01
N ASP A 579 -10.20 26.34 10.89
CA ASP A 579 -10.21 26.93 9.55
C ASP A 579 -9.31 28.17 9.42
N GLU A 580 -8.27 28.29 10.26
CA GLU A 580 -7.25 29.34 10.14
C GLU A 580 -6.19 28.92 9.10
N GLY A 581 -5.87 29.82 8.18
CA GLY A 581 -4.96 29.56 7.06
C GLY A 581 -3.50 29.85 7.37
N PHE A 582 -2.61 29.00 6.85
CA PHE A 582 -1.15 29.12 6.93
C PHE A 582 -0.58 29.42 5.56
N PHE A 583 0.12 30.56 5.45
CA PHE A 583 0.57 31.15 4.19
C PHE A 583 2.09 31.31 4.18
N LEU A 584 2.72 31.00 3.05
CA LEU A 584 4.14 31.21 2.81
C LEU A 584 4.32 32.22 1.68
N ILE A 585 5.02 33.31 1.96
CA ILE A 585 5.45 34.28 0.95
C ILE A 585 6.85 33.91 0.53
N TRP A 586 6.99 33.23 -0.60
CA TRP A 586 8.29 32.87 -1.16
C TRP A 586 8.11 32.64 -2.67
N ASP A 587 8.82 33.42 -3.49
CA ASP A 587 8.74 33.35 -4.95
C ASP A 587 10.01 32.71 -5.54
N ALA A 588 11.21 33.11 -5.11
CA ALA A 588 12.49 32.53 -5.52
C ALA A 588 13.56 32.72 -4.42
N PRO A 589 14.67 31.92 -4.43
CA PRO A 589 15.73 32.03 -3.43
C PRO A 589 16.37 33.42 -3.34
N ASP A 590 16.50 34.10 -4.48
CA ASP A 590 17.13 35.42 -4.64
C ASP A 590 16.16 36.60 -4.44
N GLN A 591 14.87 36.34 -4.25
CA GLN A 591 13.85 37.38 -4.06
C GLN A 591 13.50 37.58 -2.59
N LYS A 592 13.36 38.86 -2.19
CA LYS A 592 12.97 39.23 -0.82
C LYS A 592 11.56 38.73 -0.50
N SER A 593 11.48 37.73 0.38
CA SER A 593 10.24 37.23 0.96
C SER A 593 9.65 38.24 1.97
N ALA A 594 8.77 39.14 1.51
CA ALA A 594 8.24 40.21 2.35
C ALA A 594 6.70 40.26 2.38
N LEU A 595 6.12 40.30 3.58
CA LEU A 595 4.71 40.61 3.80
C LEU A 595 4.46 42.11 3.61
N ASN A 596 4.17 42.51 2.37
CA ASN A 596 3.74 43.86 2.02
C ASN A 596 2.21 43.91 1.78
N ARG A 597 1.67 45.11 1.54
CA ARG A 597 0.22 45.32 1.37
C ARG A 597 -0.37 44.53 0.19
N GLU A 598 0.39 44.37 -0.90
CA GLU A 598 -0.04 43.61 -2.07
C GLU A 598 -0.09 42.11 -1.80
N ALA A 599 0.95 41.57 -1.16
CA ALA A 599 1.02 40.18 -0.74
C ALA A 599 -0.12 39.86 0.25
N PHE A 600 -0.41 40.76 1.18
CA PHE A 600 -1.54 40.58 2.10
C PHE A 600 -2.89 40.57 1.37
N LYS A 601 -3.09 41.44 0.36
CA LYS A 601 -4.32 41.43 -0.46
C LYS A 601 -4.51 40.07 -1.15
N ARG A 602 -3.44 39.50 -1.72
CA ARG A 602 -3.46 38.16 -2.35
C ARG A 602 -3.81 37.07 -1.34
N ILE A 603 -3.23 37.13 -0.13
CA ILE A 603 -3.54 36.19 0.96
C ILE A 603 -5.03 36.24 1.32
N VAL A 604 -5.62 37.44 1.44
CA VAL A 604 -7.04 37.59 1.78
C VAL A 604 -7.95 37.10 0.65
N GLU A 605 -7.59 37.35 -0.60
CA GLU A 605 -8.32 36.83 -1.77
C GLU A 605 -8.31 35.30 -1.78
N GLU A 606 -7.15 34.69 -1.55
CA GLU A 606 -6.96 33.25 -1.47
C GLU A 606 -7.72 32.63 -0.28
N ALA A 607 -7.68 33.27 0.90
CA ALA A 607 -8.41 32.83 2.07
C ALA A 607 -9.93 32.87 1.87
N LYS A 608 -10.45 33.90 1.19
CA LYS A 608 -11.87 33.99 0.83
C LYS A 608 -12.28 32.91 -0.16
N ALA A 609 -11.46 32.65 -1.18
CA ALA A 609 -11.71 31.60 -2.15
C ALA A 609 -11.75 30.20 -1.49
N ALA A 610 -10.92 29.99 -0.46
CA ALA A 610 -10.87 28.76 0.33
C ALA A 610 -11.85 28.73 1.53
N ASN A 611 -12.68 29.77 1.72
CA ASN A 611 -13.65 29.92 2.82
C ASN A 611 -13.04 29.76 4.23
N LEU A 612 -11.91 30.43 4.48
CA LEU A 612 -11.15 30.36 5.74
C LEU A 612 -11.53 31.46 6.75
N ALA A 613 -11.19 31.23 8.01
CA ALA A 613 -11.32 32.20 9.10
C ALA A 613 -10.44 33.44 8.89
N THR A 614 -10.79 34.55 9.54
CA THR A 614 -10.14 35.86 9.37
C THR A 614 -8.82 36.02 10.13
N ARG A 615 -8.25 34.91 10.65
CA ARG A 615 -6.92 34.87 11.26
C ARG A 615 -5.94 34.19 10.30
N TYR A 616 -4.87 34.90 9.97
CA TYR A 616 -3.89 34.49 8.95
C TYR A 616 -2.52 34.27 9.58
N HIS A 617 -1.98 33.07 9.46
CA HIS A 617 -0.63 32.72 9.90
C HIS A 617 0.33 32.87 8.72
N VAL A 618 1.21 33.87 8.73
CA VAL A 618 2.03 34.23 7.57
C VAL A 618 3.51 34.06 7.85
N TYR A 619 4.17 33.22 7.04
CA TYR A 619 5.60 33.02 7.03
C TYR A 619 6.25 33.88 5.94
N ALA A 620 7.19 34.74 6.34
CA ALA A 620 8.04 35.50 5.41
C ALA A 620 9.38 35.88 6.07
N SER A 621 10.35 36.36 5.29
CA SER A 621 11.62 36.86 5.84
C SER A 621 11.45 38.22 6.55
N LEU A 622 10.55 39.06 6.05
CA LEU A 622 10.28 40.41 6.56
C LEU A 622 8.77 40.71 6.54
N ALA A 623 8.31 41.57 7.46
CA ALA A 623 6.91 42.02 7.52
C ALA A 623 6.81 43.54 7.62
N PRO A 624 7.03 44.28 6.52
CA PRO A 624 6.83 45.73 6.49
C PRO A 624 5.35 46.14 6.66
N TYR A 625 4.40 45.23 6.44
CA TYR A 625 2.97 45.48 6.68
C TYR A 625 2.46 44.70 7.90
N THR A 626 1.80 45.41 8.81
CA THR A 626 1.11 44.82 9.98
C THR A 626 -0.37 45.19 9.92
N GLY A 627 -1.25 44.20 10.05
CA GLY A 627 -2.70 44.37 10.04
C GLY A 627 -3.38 43.56 11.13
N THR A 628 -4.66 43.86 11.41
CA THR A 628 -5.46 43.08 12.37
C THR A 628 -5.73 41.68 11.83
N GLY A 629 -5.58 40.66 12.68
CA GLY A 629 -5.78 39.25 12.30
C GLY A 629 -4.57 38.58 11.65
N ILE A 630 -3.42 39.26 11.52
CA ILE A 630 -2.18 38.66 11.02
C ILE A 630 -1.33 38.18 12.19
N GLU A 631 -0.91 36.91 12.12
CA GLU A 631 0.12 36.35 12.98
C GLU A 631 1.36 36.08 12.12
N PHE A 632 2.41 36.87 12.33
CA PHE A 632 3.64 36.80 11.54
C PHE A 632 4.64 35.83 12.15
N TYR A 633 5.24 35.00 11.30
CA TYR A 633 6.35 34.10 11.64
C TYR A 633 7.53 34.41 10.72
N LYS A 634 8.67 34.77 11.30
CA LYS A 634 9.92 34.86 10.55
C LYS A 634 10.34 33.46 10.12
N ILE A 635 10.65 33.28 8.84
CA ILE A 635 11.26 32.02 8.35
C ILE A 635 12.58 31.83 9.12
N PRO A 636 12.80 30.69 9.82
CA PRO A 636 14.02 30.47 10.58
C PRO A 636 15.25 30.49 9.67
N ASP A 637 16.34 31.11 10.13
CA ASP A 637 17.58 31.21 9.34
C ASP A 637 18.16 29.82 9.03
N SER A 638 17.96 28.82 9.92
CA SER A 638 18.31 27.43 9.67
C SER A 638 17.53 26.79 8.52
N VAL A 639 16.29 27.22 8.25
CA VAL A 639 15.48 26.74 7.13
C VAL A 639 15.98 27.38 5.82
N LEU A 640 16.40 28.64 5.87
CA LEU A 640 16.98 29.36 4.73
C LEU A 640 18.36 28.81 4.34
N GLU A 641 19.25 28.62 5.32
CA GLU A 641 20.58 28.00 5.10
C GLU A 641 20.44 26.58 4.53
N HIS A 642 19.43 25.84 4.99
CA HIS A 642 19.16 24.47 4.55
C HIS A 642 18.71 24.35 3.09
N ILE A 643 18.08 25.37 2.52
CA ILE A 643 17.74 25.43 1.09
C ILE A 643 18.82 26.13 0.25
N GLY A 644 20.00 26.41 0.84
CA GLY A 644 21.13 27.04 0.17
C GLY A 644 21.10 28.56 0.14
N PHE A 645 20.24 29.22 0.93
CA PHE A 645 20.24 30.68 1.09
C PHE A 645 21.10 31.07 2.29
N ASN A 646 22.23 31.72 2.06
CA ASN A 646 23.11 32.18 3.13
C ASN A 646 22.94 33.70 3.35
N PRO A 647 22.20 34.14 4.40
CA PRO A 647 21.98 35.56 4.65
C PRO A 647 23.29 36.31 4.96
N ARG A 648 24.38 35.62 5.33
CA ARG A 648 25.69 36.23 5.61
C ARG A 648 26.57 36.42 4.37
N SER A 649 26.41 35.66 3.30
CA SER A 649 27.18 35.90 2.05
C SER A 649 26.51 36.95 1.17
N ASP A 650 25.17 36.97 1.15
CA ASP A 650 24.41 37.84 0.23
C ASP A 650 24.12 39.23 0.80
N ALA A 651 24.36 39.44 2.10
CA ALA A 651 24.34 40.76 2.72
C ALA A 651 25.57 41.61 2.32
N TYR A 652 26.74 40.99 2.07
CA TYR A 652 27.95 41.72 1.69
C TYR A 652 28.02 42.11 0.19
N ASN A 653 27.14 41.55 -0.65
CA ASN A 653 27.07 41.91 -2.07
C ASN A 653 26.10 43.08 -2.36
N ASN A 654 25.48 43.67 -1.34
CA ASN A 654 24.52 44.79 -1.49
C ASN A 654 25.05 46.15 -0.96
N GLU A 655 26.35 46.29 -0.77
CA GLU A 655 27.01 47.57 -0.50
C GLU A 655 28.19 47.76 -1.46
N ASN A 656 27.94 47.93 -2.76
CA ASN A 656 28.86 48.55 -3.72
C ASN A 656 28.18 48.72 -5.10
N THR A 657 27.28 49.68 -5.21
CA THR A 657 27.01 50.36 -6.50
C THR A 657 26.54 51.79 -6.20
N GLU A 658 27.40 52.56 -5.55
CA GLU A 658 27.41 54.01 -5.69
C GLU A 658 28.53 54.39 -6.66
N GLU A 659 28.17 55.25 -7.61
CA GLU A 659 29.03 56.16 -8.37
C GLU A 659 30.13 55.56 -9.27
N GLN A 660 29.87 55.53 -10.58
CA GLN A 660 30.80 56.07 -11.57
C GLN A 660 30.03 56.51 -12.82
N THR A 661 29.52 57.75 -12.75
CA THR A 661 29.43 58.63 -13.91
C THR A 661 30.83 59.11 -14.32
N ASP A 662 30.96 59.43 -15.61
CA ASP A 662 32.06 60.12 -16.30
C ASP A 662 33.21 59.28 -16.88
N ALA A 663 33.07 58.90 -18.17
CA ALA A 663 33.77 59.51 -19.31
C ALA A 663 33.42 58.79 -20.62
#